data_AF-A0A845UP14-F1
#
_entry.id   AF-A0A845UP14-F1
#
_cell.length_a   1.000
_cell.length_b   1.000
_cell.length_c   1.000
_cell.angle_alpha   90.00
_cell.angle_beta   90.00
_cell.angle_gamma   90.00
#
_symmetry.space_group_name_H-M   'P 1'
#
loop_
_entity.id
_entity.type
_entity.pdbx_description
1 polymer ?
#
loop_
_entity_poly.entity_id
_entity_poly.type
_entity_poly.pdbx_seq_one_letter_code
_entity_poly.pdbx_strand_id
1 'polypeptide(L)'
;MLLGRIYRIFERYAEMNIARDLPGTSLTDEGGAAYGEITRIALRRHRIHVEGWAEAERIGLAVNRTRAWTVPDLVQGGSARRGFALDIPCETGPIDLVAERGEGLPKAGQSLPGFSQATLMRARLPMALRFVATLGALAPVIYRWKWQGDLGAREVVKERLGLVPRSEAVEMISALLPEALPPGPPERAATLILPVYNAFHLLPEVLERIAAHSGTAWRLLLIDDASPDPEVRPFLRAWAEGRPEVTLLENPENLGFIGTVNRGFTEALARWPEDPVVLVNSDAMVPAGWLPRLLAPLADPDVASVTPMSNDAEIFTVPVICQRNDLAPGDVDALDRVAAGFDPRAGLAEAPTGVGFCMALAPRFLARVPQFDTIFGRGYGEENDWCRKVAELGGRHLCAPNLFVEHRGGQSFGSADKQRLLERNLRVLAGRYPGYDAEVQEFIRRDPLNTPRLALGLVLAARRQAALQAGPVPVYLAHALGGGAENYLQGRIAQEVAAGGAALVLRVGQGHRWKLELYGSTGLTQGLTNDFVLVERLVALLPERRIVYSCGVHERDASELPDRLLRLAEREDGKGRHPVEILLHDFFPVSPSYTLLGKDGLYRGVPVAGGPLEADPAHVYERPGGKRASLRDWQEAWGRLMQAAERVVVFSGSSRDILLQAYPQIAGRIAVVPHVLPATPPRIAPGAGADGAPVIGVLGNIGEQKGVALLQELSRDLARSGAARLVLLGHIDPSYKLAPPSLVHGSYELRDLPGLVARYGISGWLMPSIWPETFSFTTHEMLATGLPVVSFDLGAQGEAVARALAQGAPGALLPVPQGTRMDPADLLAALAEARLVSTPGLQLRN
;
A
#
# COMPACT_ATOMS: atom_id res chain seq x y z
N MET A 1 7.03 33.70 -17.65
CA MET A 1 6.11 32.54 -17.52
C MET A 1 6.75 31.33 -16.85
N LEU A 2 7.98 30.91 -17.22
CA LEU A 2 8.65 29.72 -16.66
C LEU A 2 8.93 29.79 -15.15
N LEU A 3 9.50 30.90 -14.65
CA LEU A 3 9.78 31.12 -13.22
C LEU A 3 8.52 31.00 -12.35
N GLY A 4 7.39 31.54 -12.81
CA GLY A 4 6.10 31.42 -12.11
C GLY A 4 5.56 29.99 -12.06
N ARG A 5 5.80 29.18 -13.10
CA ARG A 5 5.45 27.75 -13.12
C ARG A 5 6.31 26.94 -12.15
N ILE A 6 7.62 27.20 -12.12
CA ILE A 6 8.56 26.55 -11.18
C ILE A 6 8.18 26.91 -9.74
N TYR A 7 7.87 28.18 -9.47
CA TYR A 7 7.45 28.64 -8.14
C TYR A 7 6.20 27.90 -7.64
N ARG A 8 5.19 27.68 -8.50
CA ARG A 8 3.98 26.94 -8.12
C ARG A 8 4.22 25.43 -7.92
N ILE A 9 5.13 24.83 -8.69
CA ILE A 9 5.59 23.46 -8.40
C ILE A 9 6.28 23.41 -7.04
N PHE A 10 7.09 24.43 -6.73
CA PHE A 10 7.70 24.56 -5.41
C PHE A 10 6.66 24.76 -4.31
N GLU A 11 5.58 25.52 -4.51
CA GLU A 11 4.50 25.65 -3.52
C GLU A 11 3.86 24.30 -3.20
N ARG A 12 3.58 23.49 -4.22
CA ARG A 12 3.06 22.12 -4.03
C ARG A 12 4.09 21.21 -3.35
N TYR A 13 5.35 21.27 -3.76
CA TYR A 13 6.45 20.56 -3.09
C TYR A 13 6.54 20.95 -1.61
N ALA A 14 6.45 22.25 -1.32
CA ALA A 14 6.52 22.79 0.02
C ALA A 14 5.33 22.32 0.86
N GLU A 15 4.12 22.34 0.33
CA GLU A 15 2.93 21.85 1.02
C GLU A 15 3.05 20.36 1.38
N MET A 16 3.54 19.53 0.45
CA MET A 16 3.66 18.08 0.67
C MET A 16 4.79 17.69 1.63
N ASN A 17 5.86 18.48 1.69
CA ASN A 17 7.06 18.14 2.46
C ASN A 17 7.25 18.99 3.72
N ILE A 18 6.32 19.90 4.05
CA ILE A 18 6.43 20.72 5.25
C ILE A 18 6.22 19.85 6.49
N ALA A 19 7.23 19.84 7.36
CA ALA A 19 7.21 19.14 8.63
C ALA A 19 7.82 20.05 9.71
N ARG A 20 7.02 20.40 10.72
CA ARG A 20 7.47 21.16 11.89
C ARG A 20 6.77 20.66 13.14
N ASP A 21 7.51 20.49 14.21
CA ASP A 21 6.98 20.13 15.53
C ASP A 21 7.12 21.33 16.46
N LEU A 22 6.11 21.53 17.28
CA LEU A 22 6.10 22.44 18.41
C LEU A 22 6.12 21.59 19.69
N PRO A 23 6.71 22.11 20.79
CA PRO A 23 6.77 21.37 22.04
C PRO A 23 5.36 21.05 22.58
N GLY A 24 5.25 19.92 23.25
CA GLY A 24 4.07 19.57 24.04
C GLY A 24 3.84 20.54 25.21
N THR A 25 2.65 20.51 25.79
CA THR A 25 2.29 21.38 26.91
C THR A 25 1.24 20.72 27.80
N SER A 26 1.33 20.95 29.11
CA SER A 26 0.32 20.47 30.07
C SER A 26 -0.99 21.25 29.89
N LEU A 27 -2.12 20.55 30.02
CA LEU A 27 -3.44 21.15 29.99
C LEU A 27 -3.91 21.45 31.42
N THR A 28 -4.17 22.72 31.71
CA THR A 28 -4.60 23.20 33.04
C THR A 28 -5.94 23.90 32.96
N ASP A 29 -6.78 23.74 33.97
CA ASP A 29 -8.02 24.50 34.08
C ASP A 29 -7.81 25.92 34.62
N GLU A 30 -8.88 26.69 34.75
CA GLU A 30 -8.83 28.08 35.26
C GLU A 30 -8.26 28.19 36.69
N GLY A 31 -8.27 27.10 37.46
CA GLY A 31 -7.68 27.00 38.80
C GLY A 31 -6.22 26.51 38.80
N GLY A 32 -5.64 26.23 37.63
CA GLY A 32 -4.28 25.72 37.47
C GLY A 32 -4.13 24.21 37.70
N ALA A 33 -5.23 23.46 37.88
CA ALA A 33 -5.19 22.02 38.06
C ALA A 33 -4.99 21.34 36.69
N ALA A 34 -4.03 20.40 36.62
CA ALA A 34 -3.76 19.66 35.40
C ALA A 34 -4.88 18.63 35.15
N TYR A 35 -5.46 18.65 33.95
CA TYR A 35 -6.49 17.68 33.52
C TYR A 35 -6.08 16.90 32.27
N GLY A 36 -4.90 17.17 31.72
CA GLY A 36 -4.38 16.50 30.54
C GLY A 36 -3.00 16.98 30.12
N GLU A 37 -2.53 16.47 29.00
CA GLU A 37 -1.24 16.83 28.42
C GLU A 37 -1.29 16.70 26.91
N ILE A 38 -0.77 17.71 26.22
CA ILE A 38 -0.45 17.64 24.80
C ILE A 38 0.95 17.05 24.66
N THR A 39 1.01 15.83 24.13
CA THR A 39 2.26 15.15 23.85
C THR A 39 2.93 15.69 22.59
N ARG A 40 2.14 16.15 21.61
CA ARG A 40 2.66 16.60 20.31
C ARG A 40 1.77 17.63 19.65
N ILE A 41 2.37 18.69 19.13
CA ILE A 41 1.76 19.61 18.15
C ILE A 41 2.64 19.59 16.90
N ALA A 42 2.11 19.10 15.78
CA ALA A 42 2.88 18.86 14.56
C ALA A 42 2.17 19.43 13.33
N LEU A 43 2.87 20.27 12.56
CA LEU A 43 2.46 20.62 11.20
C LEU A 43 2.98 19.54 10.24
N ARG A 44 2.07 18.88 9.52
CA ARG A 44 2.38 17.93 8.45
C ARG A 44 1.41 18.15 7.29
N ARG A 45 1.89 18.16 6.05
CA ARG A 45 1.04 18.27 4.84
C ARG A 45 -0.01 19.39 4.91
N HIS A 46 0.35 20.54 5.48
CA HIS A 46 -0.54 21.68 5.71
C HIS A 46 -1.74 21.41 6.65
N ARG A 47 -1.60 20.45 7.57
CA ARG A 47 -2.52 20.23 8.69
C ARG A 47 -1.76 20.29 10.02
N ILE A 48 -2.41 20.86 11.03
CA ILE A 48 -1.91 20.91 12.40
C ILE A 48 -2.50 19.70 13.11
N HIS A 49 -1.64 18.75 13.45
CA HIS A 49 -1.95 17.57 14.27
C HIS A 49 -1.64 17.90 15.73
N VAL A 50 -2.59 17.60 16.62
CA VAL A 50 -2.44 17.73 18.06
C VAL A 50 -2.80 16.40 18.69
N GLU A 51 -1.84 15.82 19.40
CA GLU A 51 -1.96 14.53 20.07
C GLU A 51 -1.71 14.70 21.57
N GLY A 52 -2.51 14.05 22.38
CA GLY A 52 -2.41 14.15 23.83
C GLY A 52 -3.35 13.20 24.54
N TRP A 53 -3.47 13.40 25.85
CA TRP A 53 -4.50 12.77 26.66
C TRP A 53 -5.17 13.85 27.52
N ALA A 54 -6.45 13.68 27.80
CA ALA A 54 -7.16 14.59 28.69
C ALA A 54 -8.40 13.93 29.29
N GLU A 55 -8.71 14.31 30.53
CA GLU A 55 -9.93 13.93 31.26
C GLU A 55 -11.08 14.85 30.83
N ALA A 56 -11.64 14.58 29.66
CA ALA A 56 -12.76 15.33 29.09
C ALA A 56 -13.73 14.40 28.34
N GLU A 57 -15.01 14.75 28.34
CA GLU A 57 -16.01 14.05 27.51
C GLU A 57 -15.81 14.39 26.04
N ARG A 58 -15.46 15.64 25.74
CA ARG A 58 -15.17 16.12 24.39
C ARG A 58 -14.04 17.14 24.41
N ILE A 59 -13.20 17.07 23.38
CA ILE A 59 -12.13 18.05 23.15
C ILE A 59 -12.31 18.66 21.76
N GLY A 60 -12.17 19.97 21.70
CA GLY A 60 -12.22 20.75 20.48
C GLY A 60 -10.94 21.55 20.27
N LEU A 61 -10.53 21.67 19.02
CA LEU A 61 -9.50 22.62 18.58
C LEU A 61 -10.14 23.67 17.70
N ALA A 62 -9.73 24.92 17.86
CA ALA A 62 -10.12 26.02 17.02
C ALA A 62 -8.90 26.83 16.58
N VAL A 63 -8.83 27.17 15.30
CA VAL A 63 -7.95 28.23 14.80
C VAL A 63 -8.81 29.14 13.94
N ASN A 64 -8.92 30.41 14.35
CA ASN A 64 -9.84 31.38 13.77
C ASN A 64 -11.29 30.85 13.67
N ARG A 65 -11.78 30.58 12.45
CA ARG A 65 -13.15 30.08 12.17
C ARG A 65 -13.22 28.57 12.00
N THR A 66 -12.08 27.90 11.94
CA THR A 66 -12.01 26.44 11.73
C THR A 66 -12.02 25.74 13.08
N ARG A 67 -12.90 24.75 13.23
CA ARG A 67 -13.08 23.99 14.47
C ARG A 67 -13.15 22.50 14.18
N ALA A 68 -12.50 21.68 15.01
CA ALA A 68 -12.65 20.22 15.01
C ALA A 68 -12.90 19.74 16.43
N TRP A 69 -13.63 18.64 16.58
CA TRP A 69 -13.97 18.05 17.87
C TRP A 69 -13.77 16.54 17.83
N THR A 70 -13.34 15.96 18.95
CA THR A 70 -13.27 14.51 19.15
C THR A 70 -13.65 14.12 20.58
N VAL A 71 -13.84 12.83 20.80
CA VAL A 71 -13.96 12.20 22.13
C VAL A 71 -12.62 11.53 22.44
N PRO A 72 -12.00 11.76 23.61
CA PRO A 72 -10.80 11.04 24.01
C PRO A 72 -11.11 9.58 24.33
N ASP A 73 -10.78 8.66 23.42
CA ASP A 73 -11.03 7.21 23.54
C ASP A 73 -9.85 6.32 23.12
N LEU A 74 -8.72 6.91 22.71
CA LEU A 74 -7.54 6.16 22.28
C LEU A 74 -6.83 5.53 23.49
N VAL A 75 -6.75 4.19 23.54
CA VAL A 75 -6.06 3.44 24.60
C VAL A 75 -4.60 3.19 24.20
N GLN A 76 -3.65 3.83 24.88
CA GLN A 76 -2.23 3.50 24.73
C GLN A 76 -1.85 2.31 25.63
N GLY A 77 -1.47 1.19 25.03
CA GLY A 77 -0.74 0.04 25.61
C GLY A 77 -0.77 -0.11 27.14
N GLY A 78 -1.92 -0.42 27.74
CA GLY A 78 -2.06 -0.73 29.17
C GLY A 78 -2.23 0.46 30.12
N SER A 79 -2.33 1.70 29.61
CA SER A 79 -2.62 2.90 30.41
C SER A 79 -4.13 3.09 30.64
N ALA A 80 -4.52 3.54 31.83
CA ALA A 80 -5.90 3.94 32.14
C ALA A 80 -6.29 5.32 31.57
N ARG A 81 -5.32 6.07 30.99
CA ARG A 81 -5.53 7.41 30.44
C ARG A 81 -6.09 7.32 29.02
N ARG A 82 -7.12 8.12 28.73
CA ARG A 82 -7.75 8.20 27.40
C ARG A 82 -7.06 9.26 26.54
N GLY A 83 -6.42 8.80 25.47
CA GLY A 83 -5.75 9.64 24.49
C GLY A 83 -6.73 10.23 23.47
N PHE A 84 -6.27 11.26 22.77
CA PHE A 84 -6.94 11.82 21.60
C PHE A 84 -5.90 12.22 20.55
N ALA A 85 -6.34 12.18 19.30
CA ALA A 85 -5.63 12.76 18.17
C ALA A 85 -6.63 13.59 17.37
N LEU A 86 -6.29 14.86 17.15
CA LEU A 86 -7.08 15.79 16.35
C LEU A 86 -6.19 16.43 15.31
N ASP A 87 -6.77 16.74 14.17
CA ASP A 87 -6.12 17.54 13.15
C ASP A 87 -7.07 18.56 12.54
N ILE A 88 -6.52 19.72 12.21
CA ILE A 88 -7.22 20.82 11.55
C ILE A 88 -6.38 21.36 10.38
N PRO A 89 -7.02 21.94 9.35
CA PRO A 89 -6.31 22.70 8.33
C PRO A 89 -5.35 23.72 8.95
N CYS A 90 -4.14 23.84 8.39
CA CYS A 90 -3.14 24.78 8.89
C CYS A 90 -3.58 26.22 8.66
N GLU A 91 -4.00 26.88 9.73
CA GLU A 91 -4.23 28.32 9.76
C GLU A 91 -3.17 29.02 10.62
N THR A 92 -2.82 30.25 10.25
CA THR A 92 -1.89 31.04 11.06
C THR A 92 -2.61 31.72 12.20
N GLY A 93 -2.10 31.54 13.41
CA GLY A 93 -2.70 32.05 14.64
C GLY A 93 -2.43 31.09 15.80
N PRO A 94 -2.81 31.47 17.03
CA PRO A 94 -2.85 30.54 18.16
C PRO A 94 -3.90 29.43 17.92
N ILE A 95 -3.71 28.29 18.57
CA ILE A 95 -4.66 27.17 18.53
C ILE A 95 -5.42 27.16 19.85
N ASP A 96 -6.71 27.47 19.81
CA ASP A 96 -7.55 27.46 21.00
C ASP A 96 -8.10 26.05 21.22
N LEU A 97 -7.71 25.43 22.33
CA LEU A 97 -8.23 24.15 22.78
C LEU A 97 -9.38 24.37 23.75
N VAL A 98 -10.49 23.65 23.55
CA VAL A 98 -11.67 23.68 24.43
C VAL A 98 -11.97 22.25 24.88
N ALA A 99 -12.00 22.01 26.18
CA ALA A 99 -12.34 20.73 26.79
C ALA A 99 -13.68 20.83 27.54
N GLU A 100 -14.64 20.00 27.16
CA GLU A 100 -15.91 19.80 27.87
C GLU A 100 -15.71 18.68 28.89
N ARG A 101 -15.66 19.04 30.17
CA ARG A 101 -15.50 18.13 31.30
C ARG A 101 -16.90 17.75 31.82
N GLY A 102 -17.03 16.54 32.37
CA GLY A 102 -18.34 15.96 32.71
C GLY A 102 -19.18 16.76 33.70
N GLU A 103 -20.42 16.31 33.92
CA GLU A 103 -21.44 17.05 34.69
C GLU A 103 -20.90 17.65 36.01
N GLY A 104 -20.95 18.98 36.12
CA GLY A 104 -20.53 19.74 37.30
C GLY A 104 -19.12 20.35 37.23
N LEU A 105 -18.29 20.02 36.23
CA LEU A 105 -16.98 20.64 36.03
C LEU A 105 -17.05 21.78 34.99
N PRO A 106 -16.38 22.93 35.21
CA PRO A 106 -16.37 24.01 34.25
C PRO A 106 -15.60 23.60 32.99
N LYS A 107 -16.05 24.09 31.82
CA LYS A 107 -15.33 23.95 30.55
C LYS A 107 -13.95 24.58 30.68
N ALA A 108 -12.91 23.87 30.25
CA ALA A 108 -11.55 24.39 30.28
C ALA A 108 -11.14 24.86 28.88
N GLY A 109 -10.66 26.09 28.77
CA GLY A 109 -10.12 26.65 27.54
C GLY A 109 -8.64 26.99 27.70
N GLN A 110 -7.80 26.57 26.76
CA GLN A 110 -6.38 26.88 26.77
C GLN A 110 -5.87 27.22 25.38
N SER A 111 -5.14 28.33 25.26
CA SER A 111 -4.51 28.72 24.00
C SER A 111 -3.14 28.07 23.87
N LEU A 112 -2.96 27.27 22.83
CA LEU A 112 -1.74 26.55 22.50
C LEU A 112 -0.92 27.34 21.47
N PRO A 113 0.41 27.18 21.46
CA PRO A 113 1.25 27.79 20.43
C PRO A 113 0.86 27.25 19.04
N GLY A 114 0.55 28.15 18.12
CA GLY A 114 0.30 27.81 16.72
C GLY A 114 1.41 28.26 15.78
N PHE A 115 1.15 28.23 14.47
CA PHE A 115 2.16 28.51 13.45
C PHE A 115 2.01 29.94 12.91
N SER A 116 3.05 30.77 13.04
CA SER A 116 3.05 32.11 12.44
C SER A 116 3.42 32.07 10.95
N GLN A 117 3.04 33.10 10.20
CA GLN A 117 3.48 33.28 8.81
C GLN A 117 5.01 33.25 8.68
N ALA A 118 5.72 33.89 9.62
CA ALA A 118 7.18 33.88 9.64
C ALA A 118 7.75 32.47 9.86
N THR A 119 7.13 31.68 10.74
CA THR A 119 7.51 30.28 10.98
C THR A 119 7.37 29.44 9.72
N LEU A 120 6.25 29.58 9.00
CA LEU A 120 6.00 28.88 7.75
C LEU A 120 6.98 29.31 6.65
N MET A 121 7.26 30.60 6.51
CA MET A 121 8.24 31.11 5.53
C MET A 121 9.65 30.58 5.82
N ARG A 122 10.09 30.61 7.09
CA ARG A 122 11.38 30.05 7.51
C ARG A 122 11.45 28.54 7.28
N ALA A 123 10.35 27.82 7.45
CA ALA A 123 10.29 26.40 7.15
C ALA A 123 10.46 26.10 5.65
N ARG A 124 9.99 26.98 4.76
CA ARG A 124 10.09 26.84 3.30
C ARG A 124 11.49 27.10 2.74
N LEU A 125 12.31 27.92 3.38
CA LEU A 125 13.65 28.27 2.88
C LEU A 125 14.58 27.06 2.64
N PRO A 126 14.83 26.15 3.62
CA PRO A 126 15.65 24.97 3.39
C PRO A 126 15.01 24.02 2.36
N MET A 127 13.68 24.04 2.23
CA MET A 127 12.97 23.25 1.22
C MET A 127 13.24 23.78 -0.19
N ALA A 128 13.30 25.10 -0.38
CA ALA A 128 13.61 25.70 -1.67
C ALA A 128 15.02 25.31 -2.15
N LEU A 129 15.99 25.32 -1.24
CA LEU A 129 17.36 24.85 -1.53
C LEU A 129 17.39 23.37 -1.93
N ARG A 130 16.70 22.50 -1.16
CA ARG A 130 16.57 21.07 -1.49
C ARG A 130 15.87 20.86 -2.83
N PHE A 131 14.83 21.63 -3.12
CA PHE A 131 14.09 21.55 -4.38
C PHE A 131 14.98 21.90 -5.58
N VAL A 132 15.73 23.00 -5.51
CA VAL A 132 16.68 23.40 -6.56
C VAL A 132 17.80 22.38 -6.74
N ALA A 133 18.38 21.87 -5.65
CA ALA A 133 19.40 20.81 -5.72
C ALA A 133 18.85 19.53 -6.37
N THR A 134 17.62 19.14 -6.02
CA THR A 134 16.94 17.97 -6.59
C THR A 134 16.66 18.16 -8.09
N LEU A 135 16.21 19.34 -8.51
CA LEU A 135 16.04 19.67 -9.94
C LEU A 135 17.37 19.61 -10.70
N GLY A 136 18.47 20.08 -10.10
CA GLY A 136 19.81 19.97 -10.68
C GLY A 136 20.24 18.52 -10.89
N ALA A 137 20.08 17.67 -9.86
CA ALA A 137 20.38 16.24 -9.95
C ALA A 137 19.49 15.49 -10.96
N LEU A 138 18.27 15.99 -11.20
CA LEU A 138 17.32 15.44 -12.15
C LEU A 138 17.47 15.97 -13.57
N ALA A 139 18.36 16.93 -13.85
CA ALA A 139 18.47 17.56 -15.17
C ALA A 139 18.61 16.56 -16.35
N PRO A 140 19.43 15.48 -16.27
CA PRO A 140 19.50 14.49 -17.34
C PRO A 140 18.18 13.72 -17.55
N VAL A 141 17.47 13.43 -16.46
CA VAL A 141 16.17 12.73 -16.50
C VAL A 141 15.10 13.66 -17.07
N ILE A 142 15.09 14.93 -16.67
CA ILE A 142 14.19 15.96 -17.21
C ILE A 142 14.45 16.17 -18.70
N TYR A 143 15.71 16.12 -19.15
CA TYR A 143 16.07 16.20 -20.56
C TYR A 143 15.47 15.02 -21.35
N ARG A 144 15.68 13.77 -20.90
CA ARG A 144 15.05 12.59 -21.53
C ARG A 144 13.53 12.71 -21.59
N TRP A 145 12.89 13.15 -20.51
CA TRP A 145 11.46 13.37 -20.51
C TRP A 145 11.03 14.43 -21.54
N LYS A 146 11.63 15.62 -21.52
CA LYS A 146 11.17 16.76 -22.32
C LYS A 146 11.54 16.66 -23.80
N TRP A 147 12.68 16.08 -24.12
CA TRP A 147 13.22 16.04 -25.48
C TRP A 147 13.09 14.67 -26.16
N GLN A 148 13.01 13.58 -25.41
CA GLN A 148 12.88 12.21 -25.96
C GLN A 148 11.49 11.60 -25.72
N GLY A 149 10.58 12.32 -25.04
CA GLY A 149 9.24 11.82 -24.75
C GLY A 149 9.20 10.67 -23.73
N ASP A 150 10.27 10.46 -22.96
CA ASP A 150 10.37 9.35 -22.01
C ASP A 150 9.39 9.57 -20.82
N LEU A 151 8.25 8.86 -20.86
CA LEU A 151 7.24 8.89 -19.81
C LEU A 151 7.73 8.26 -18.50
N GLY A 152 8.66 7.30 -18.55
CA GLY A 152 9.28 6.73 -17.35
C GLY A 152 10.13 7.78 -16.63
N ALA A 153 10.91 8.55 -17.38
CA ALA A 153 11.68 9.67 -16.85
C ALA A 153 10.79 10.75 -16.19
N ARG A 154 9.60 11.02 -16.74
CA ARG A 154 8.62 11.92 -16.12
C ARG A 154 8.20 11.46 -14.72
N GLU A 155 7.85 10.18 -14.58
CA GLU A 155 7.39 9.65 -13.30
C GLU A 155 8.52 9.61 -12.26
N VAL A 156 9.75 9.24 -12.67
CA VAL A 156 10.95 9.34 -11.82
C VAL A 156 11.16 10.78 -11.29
N VAL A 157 10.95 11.79 -12.14
CA VAL A 157 11.05 13.20 -11.72
C VAL A 157 9.99 13.53 -10.66
N LYS A 158 8.73 13.13 -10.86
CA LYS A 158 7.66 13.39 -9.89
C LYS A 158 7.90 12.67 -8.56
N GLU A 159 8.35 11.41 -8.60
CA GLU A 159 8.67 10.62 -7.40
C GLU A 159 9.85 11.22 -6.64
N ARG A 160 10.94 11.57 -7.34
CA ARG A 160 12.11 12.18 -6.68
C ARG A 160 11.80 13.56 -6.12
N LEU A 161 10.91 14.32 -6.74
CA LEU A 161 10.38 15.56 -6.17
C LEU A 161 9.32 15.33 -5.08
N GLY A 162 8.91 14.09 -4.79
CA GLY A 162 7.88 13.82 -3.78
C GLY A 162 6.52 14.41 -4.12
N LEU A 163 6.22 14.59 -5.42
CA LEU A 163 4.93 15.08 -5.92
C LEU A 163 3.90 13.95 -6.06
N VAL A 164 4.38 12.70 -6.03
CA VAL A 164 3.61 11.46 -5.93
C VAL A 164 4.20 10.62 -4.81
N PRO A 165 3.43 9.73 -4.17
CA PRO A 165 3.96 8.81 -3.17
C PRO A 165 5.12 8.00 -3.76
N ARG A 166 6.26 7.97 -3.07
CA ARG A 166 7.38 7.09 -3.46
C ARG A 166 7.01 5.66 -3.10
N SER A 167 7.32 4.72 -3.97
CA SER A 167 7.25 3.30 -3.62
C SER A 167 8.35 2.97 -2.62
N GLU A 168 7.99 2.27 -1.55
CA GLU A 168 8.93 1.67 -0.59
C GLU A 168 9.35 0.26 -1.01
N ALA A 169 8.72 -0.30 -2.07
CA ALA A 169 9.03 -1.63 -2.58
C ALA A 169 10.41 -1.68 -3.24
N VAL A 170 11.00 -2.87 -3.23
CA VAL A 170 12.35 -3.15 -3.76
C VAL A 170 12.23 -3.84 -5.13
N GLU A 171 13.24 -3.69 -5.98
CA GLU A 171 13.31 -4.38 -7.27
C GLU A 171 13.38 -5.90 -7.09
N MET A 172 12.62 -6.62 -7.91
CA MET A 172 12.53 -8.07 -7.89
C MET A 172 13.59 -8.70 -8.80
N ILE A 173 13.94 -9.95 -8.50
CA ILE A 173 14.97 -10.71 -9.20
C ILE A 173 14.30 -11.57 -10.28
N SER A 174 14.32 -11.09 -11.54
CA SER A 174 13.75 -11.84 -12.69
C SER A 174 14.32 -13.26 -12.84
N ALA A 175 15.59 -13.45 -12.52
CA ALA A 175 16.25 -14.75 -12.65
C ALA A 175 15.80 -15.79 -11.60
N LEU A 176 15.02 -15.40 -10.57
CA LEU A 176 14.59 -16.33 -9.51
C LEU A 176 13.69 -17.44 -10.05
N LEU A 177 12.80 -17.13 -10.99
CA LEU A 177 11.87 -18.09 -11.58
C LEU A 177 12.40 -18.44 -12.98
N PRO A 178 13.29 -19.44 -13.14
CA PRO A 178 13.80 -19.84 -14.45
C PRO A 178 12.71 -20.47 -15.33
N GLU A 179 12.99 -20.61 -16.63
CA GLU A 179 12.05 -21.24 -17.58
C GLU A 179 11.98 -22.77 -17.41
N ALA A 180 13.10 -23.38 -17.04
CA ALA A 180 13.20 -24.81 -16.74
C ALA A 180 13.51 -25.00 -15.25
N LEU A 181 12.97 -26.08 -14.68
CA LEU A 181 13.26 -26.45 -13.29
C LEU A 181 14.76 -26.71 -13.13
N PRO A 182 15.40 -26.14 -12.09
CA PRO A 182 16.80 -26.42 -11.82
C PRO A 182 16.98 -27.88 -11.38
N PRO A 183 18.10 -28.52 -11.74
CA PRO A 183 18.41 -29.84 -11.22
C PRO A 183 18.62 -29.78 -9.70
N GLY A 184 18.19 -30.83 -9.00
CA GLY A 184 18.45 -30.95 -7.56
C GLY A 184 19.96 -31.04 -7.27
N PRO A 185 20.46 -30.42 -6.19
CA PRO A 185 21.84 -30.57 -5.78
C PRO A 185 22.13 -32.02 -5.34
N PRO A 186 23.38 -32.49 -5.48
CA PRO A 186 23.75 -33.86 -5.08
C PRO A 186 23.63 -34.05 -3.56
N GLU A 187 23.34 -35.29 -3.14
CA GLU A 187 23.37 -35.65 -1.72
C GLU A 187 24.80 -35.53 -1.16
N ARG A 188 24.90 -35.10 0.10
CA ARG A 188 26.14 -35.03 0.87
C ARG A 188 25.86 -35.45 2.30
N ALA A 189 26.79 -36.19 2.91
CA ALA A 189 26.75 -36.55 4.31
C ALA A 189 26.58 -35.31 5.21
N ALA A 190 25.64 -35.36 6.15
CA ALA A 190 25.46 -34.36 7.19
C ALA A 190 24.98 -34.97 8.52
N THR A 191 25.31 -34.29 9.62
CA THR A 191 24.89 -34.66 10.97
C THR A 191 23.76 -33.74 11.42
N LEU A 192 22.57 -34.29 11.59
CA LEU A 192 21.40 -33.62 12.14
C LEU A 192 21.47 -33.65 13.67
N ILE A 193 21.16 -32.54 14.32
CA ILE A 193 20.98 -32.45 15.77
C ILE A 193 19.53 -32.07 16.03
N LEU A 194 18.79 -32.94 16.71
CA LEU A 194 17.39 -32.71 17.07
C LEU A 194 17.22 -32.77 18.59
N PRO A 195 17.20 -31.59 19.27
CA PRO A 195 16.88 -31.51 20.68
C PRO A 195 15.37 -31.69 20.91
N VAL A 196 15.00 -32.50 21.88
CA VAL A 196 13.61 -32.80 22.25
C VAL A 196 13.36 -32.41 23.70
N TYR A 197 12.36 -31.58 23.93
CA TYR A 197 11.82 -31.28 25.25
C TYR A 197 10.29 -31.21 25.17
N ASN A 198 9.60 -32.32 25.47
CA ASN A 198 8.15 -32.50 25.30
C ASN A 198 7.67 -32.37 23.82
N ALA A 199 6.46 -31.84 23.63
CA ALA A 199 5.78 -31.67 22.33
C ALA A 199 5.51 -32.97 21.56
N PHE A 200 5.14 -34.04 22.29
CA PHE A 200 4.88 -35.36 21.72
C PHE A 200 3.92 -35.33 20.51
N HIS A 201 2.90 -34.46 20.50
CA HIS A 201 1.93 -34.33 19.41
C HIS A 201 2.51 -33.97 18.03
N LEU A 202 3.72 -33.40 17.95
CA LEU A 202 4.40 -33.07 16.67
C LEU A 202 5.52 -34.05 16.34
N LEU A 203 6.11 -34.65 17.35
CA LEU A 203 7.36 -35.40 17.27
C LEU A 203 7.31 -36.60 16.31
N PRO A 204 6.25 -37.43 16.26
CA PRO A 204 6.14 -38.51 15.28
C PRO A 204 6.22 -38.01 13.83
N GLU A 205 5.47 -36.96 13.49
CA GLU A 205 5.46 -36.41 12.12
C GLU A 205 6.83 -35.83 11.75
N VAL A 206 7.49 -35.12 12.66
CA VAL A 206 8.83 -34.55 12.40
C VAL A 206 9.86 -35.65 12.15
N LEU A 207 9.89 -36.69 12.98
CA LEU A 207 10.84 -37.79 12.81
C LEU A 207 10.56 -38.62 11.55
N GLU A 208 9.29 -38.86 11.22
CA GLU A 208 8.91 -39.51 9.96
C GLU A 208 9.33 -38.68 8.74
N ARG A 209 9.10 -37.37 8.77
CA ARG A 209 9.55 -36.46 7.71
C ARG A 209 11.07 -36.48 7.57
N ILE A 210 11.84 -36.40 8.65
CA ILE A 210 13.30 -36.47 8.59
C ILE A 210 13.74 -37.78 7.94
N ALA A 211 13.18 -38.92 8.37
CA ALA A 211 13.55 -40.21 7.81
C ALA A 211 13.18 -40.36 6.32
N ALA A 212 12.00 -39.87 5.93
CA ALA A 212 11.49 -40.02 4.56
C ALA A 212 12.05 -38.99 3.57
N HIS A 213 12.41 -37.79 4.04
CA HIS A 213 12.65 -36.63 3.17
C HIS A 213 14.12 -36.22 3.05
N SER A 214 15.01 -36.73 3.91
CA SER A 214 16.41 -36.29 3.97
C SER A 214 17.34 -36.98 2.97
N GLY A 215 16.83 -37.95 2.19
CA GLY A 215 17.66 -38.77 1.30
C GLY A 215 18.36 -39.90 2.05
N THR A 216 19.54 -40.32 1.58
CA THR A 216 20.30 -41.45 2.18
C THR A 216 21.54 -41.02 2.96
N ALA A 217 22.09 -39.84 2.65
CA ALA A 217 23.34 -39.35 3.23
C ALA A 217 23.14 -38.49 4.49
N TRP A 218 22.50 -39.03 5.53
CA TRP A 218 22.31 -38.32 6.79
C TRP A 218 22.53 -39.23 8.00
N ARG A 219 22.79 -38.60 9.15
CA ARG A 219 22.78 -39.22 10.48
C ARG A 219 22.16 -38.26 11.47
N LEU A 220 21.60 -38.78 12.56
CA LEU A 220 20.84 -38.01 13.53
C LEU A 220 21.34 -38.22 14.95
N LEU A 221 21.72 -37.13 15.60
CA LEU A 221 21.86 -37.02 17.04
C LEU A 221 20.49 -36.59 17.61
N LEU A 222 19.72 -37.56 18.08
CA LEU A 222 18.42 -37.37 18.70
C LEU A 222 18.63 -37.20 20.21
N ILE A 223 18.34 -36.01 20.77
CA ILE A 223 18.75 -35.69 22.15
C ILE A 223 17.51 -35.37 23.00
N ASP A 224 17.14 -36.27 23.91
CA ASP A 224 16.11 -36.00 24.93
C ASP A 224 16.67 -35.13 26.06
N ASP A 225 16.16 -33.91 26.18
CA ASP A 225 16.56 -32.94 27.19
C ASP A 225 15.80 -33.10 28.52
N ALA A 226 15.76 -34.33 29.02
CA ALA A 226 15.00 -34.72 30.21
C ALA A 226 13.52 -34.31 30.14
N SER A 227 12.84 -34.69 29.05
CA SER A 227 11.41 -34.44 28.86
C SER A 227 10.58 -34.98 30.04
N PRO A 228 9.78 -34.15 30.74
CA PRO A 228 8.91 -34.61 31.81
C PRO A 228 7.67 -35.39 31.31
N ASP A 229 7.31 -35.23 30.04
CA ASP A 229 6.24 -35.99 29.40
C ASP A 229 6.60 -37.49 29.36
N PRO A 230 5.82 -38.38 30.01
CA PRO A 230 6.14 -39.80 30.10
C PRO A 230 6.06 -40.54 28.75
N GLU A 231 5.44 -39.96 27.72
CA GLU A 231 5.32 -40.59 26.39
C GLU A 231 6.58 -40.41 25.54
N VAL A 232 7.31 -39.31 25.75
CA VAL A 232 8.42 -38.89 24.86
C VAL A 232 9.59 -39.87 24.91
N ARG A 233 10.14 -40.15 26.09
CA ARG A 233 11.36 -40.98 26.20
C ARG A 233 11.14 -42.42 25.72
N PRO A 234 10.07 -43.13 26.10
CA PRO A 234 9.78 -44.46 25.55
C PRO A 234 9.65 -44.44 24.02
N PHE A 235 8.97 -43.44 23.47
CA PHE A 235 8.82 -43.29 22.03
C PHE A 235 10.15 -43.06 21.32
N LEU A 236 11.01 -42.17 21.82
CA LEU A 236 12.33 -41.89 21.23
C LEU A 236 13.22 -43.15 21.20
N ARG A 237 13.21 -43.94 22.28
CA ARG A 237 13.93 -45.23 22.34
C ARG A 237 13.42 -46.21 21.30
N ALA A 238 12.10 -46.38 21.22
CA ALA A 238 11.47 -47.28 20.26
C ALA A 238 11.72 -46.83 18.80
N TRP A 239 11.67 -45.52 18.54
CA TRP A 239 11.90 -45.00 17.19
C TRP A 239 13.36 -45.14 16.74
N ALA A 240 14.33 -44.95 17.65
CA ALA A 240 15.75 -45.10 17.36
C ALA A 240 16.20 -46.56 17.24
N GLU A 241 15.44 -47.51 17.80
CA GLU A 241 15.76 -48.94 17.77
C GLU A 241 15.86 -49.44 16.31
N GLY A 242 16.97 -50.12 15.99
CA GLY A 242 17.20 -50.69 14.65
C GLY A 242 17.60 -49.69 13.56
N ARG A 243 17.80 -48.41 13.87
CA ARG A 243 18.23 -47.37 12.91
C ARG A 243 19.70 -47.01 13.08
N PRO A 244 20.63 -47.58 12.29
CA PRO A 244 22.08 -47.36 12.47
C PRO A 244 22.52 -45.90 12.24
N GLU A 245 21.73 -45.12 11.50
CA GLU A 245 21.95 -43.69 11.25
C GLU A 245 21.52 -42.79 12.43
N VAL A 246 20.87 -43.34 13.46
CA VAL A 246 20.35 -42.59 14.62
C VAL A 246 21.16 -42.92 15.88
N THR A 247 21.63 -41.89 16.57
CA THR A 247 22.18 -41.98 17.93
C THR A 247 21.26 -41.23 18.89
N LEU A 248 20.62 -41.97 19.80
CA LEU A 248 19.84 -41.39 20.89
C LEU A 248 20.76 -41.02 22.06
N LEU A 249 20.66 -39.78 22.53
CA LEU A 249 21.32 -39.26 23.71
C LEU A 249 20.26 -38.79 24.71
N GLU A 250 20.38 -39.19 25.97
CA GLU A 250 19.45 -38.78 27.04
C GLU A 250 20.21 -37.90 28.03
N ASN A 251 19.72 -36.68 28.27
CA ASN A 251 20.24 -35.83 29.33
C ASN A 251 19.70 -36.28 30.70
N PRO A 252 20.54 -36.28 31.75
CA PRO A 252 20.09 -36.63 33.10
C PRO A 252 19.20 -35.54 33.73
N GLU A 253 19.35 -34.30 33.30
CA GLU A 253 18.58 -33.12 33.73
C GLU A 253 18.30 -32.21 32.52
N ASN A 254 17.36 -31.26 32.67
CA ASN A 254 17.03 -30.31 31.61
C ASN A 254 18.14 -29.25 31.49
N LEU A 255 18.95 -29.36 30.44
CA LEU A 255 20.05 -28.44 30.11
C LEU A 255 19.57 -27.19 29.34
N GLY A 256 18.32 -27.19 28.91
CA GLY A 256 17.76 -26.22 27.98
C GLY A 256 18.29 -26.40 26.57
N PHE A 257 17.69 -25.66 25.63
CA PHE A 257 18.03 -25.72 24.21
C PHE A 257 19.54 -25.58 23.95
N ILE A 258 20.16 -24.55 24.54
CA ILE A 258 21.58 -24.24 24.33
C ILE A 258 22.49 -25.36 24.84
N GLY A 259 22.27 -25.85 26.05
CA GLY A 259 23.09 -26.93 26.64
C GLY A 259 22.98 -28.23 25.86
N THR A 260 21.76 -28.57 25.43
CA THR A 260 21.47 -29.76 24.63
C THR A 260 22.10 -29.69 23.24
N VAL A 261 22.00 -28.55 22.56
CA VAL A 261 22.64 -28.33 21.26
C VAL A 261 24.17 -28.37 21.38
N ASN A 262 24.76 -27.75 22.42
CA ASN A 262 26.21 -27.79 22.65
C ASN A 262 26.73 -29.21 22.90
N ARG A 263 25.96 -30.06 23.60
CA ARG A 263 26.25 -31.50 23.71
C ARG A 263 26.24 -32.15 22.33
N GLY A 264 25.23 -31.83 21.50
CA GLY A 264 25.15 -32.29 20.12
C GLY A 264 26.35 -31.86 19.27
N PHE A 265 26.79 -30.59 19.35
CA PHE A 265 27.98 -30.10 18.65
C PHE A 265 29.24 -30.85 19.06
N THR A 266 29.41 -31.10 20.36
CA THR A 266 30.55 -31.86 20.89
C THR A 266 30.60 -33.26 20.29
N GLU A 267 29.46 -33.97 20.27
CA GLU A 267 29.36 -35.32 19.71
C GLU A 267 29.55 -35.33 18.19
N ALA A 268 28.97 -34.37 17.48
CA ALA A 268 29.10 -34.25 16.03
C ALA A 268 30.56 -34.00 15.62
N LEU A 269 31.24 -33.04 16.27
CA LEU A 269 32.65 -32.73 16.00
C LEU A 269 33.60 -33.88 16.38
N ALA A 270 33.27 -34.64 17.44
CA ALA A 270 34.09 -35.77 17.88
C ALA A 270 33.99 -36.97 16.92
N ARG A 271 32.80 -37.27 16.41
CA ARG A 271 32.55 -38.45 15.58
C ARG A 271 32.75 -38.16 14.10
N TRP A 272 32.35 -36.98 13.65
CA TRP A 272 32.19 -36.62 12.23
C TRP A 272 32.62 -35.17 11.95
N PRO A 273 33.89 -34.82 12.19
CA PRO A 273 34.38 -33.44 12.12
C PRO A 273 34.25 -32.76 10.75
N GLU A 274 34.17 -33.54 9.67
CA GLU A 274 34.08 -33.04 8.29
C GLU A 274 32.63 -32.87 7.79
N ASP A 275 31.65 -33.36 8.54
CA ASP A 275 30.25 -33.28 8.17
C ASP A 275 29.69 -31.90 8.53
N PRO A 276 28.96 -31.24 7.62
CA PRO A 276 28.07 -30.16 8.00
C PRO A 276 27.10 -30.60 9.09
N VAL A 277 26.88 -29.71 10.06
CA VAL A 277 25.93 -29.93 11.15
C VAL A 277 24.66 -29.17 10.84
N VAL A 278 23.50 -29.80 11.02
CA VAL A 278 22.20 -29.17 10.80
C VAL A 278 21.39 -29.23 12.08
N LEU A 279 21.06 -28.07 12.62
CA LEU A 279 20.09 -27.95 13.71
C LEU A 279 18.69 -28.12 13.14
N VAL A 280 17.87 -28.96 13.76
CA VAL A 280 16.47 -29.15 13.39
C VAL A 280 15.66 -29.23 14.67
N ASN A 281 14.73 -28.31 14.89
CA ASN A 281 13.85 -28.37 16.05
C ASN A 281 12.83 -29.51 15.94
N SER A 282 12.30 -29.94 17.08
CA SER A 282 11.27 -30.98 17.20
C SER A 282 9.88 -30.59 16.67
N ASP A 283 9.76 -29.43 16.03
CA ASP A 283 8.56 -28.87 15.40
C ASP A 283 8.82 -28.32 13.98
N ALA A 284 9.97 -28.68 13.38
CA ALA A 284 10.34 -28.31 12.02
C ALA A 284 9.85 -29.36 11.01
N MET A 285 8.90 -28.98 10.15
CA MET A 285 8.28 -29.87 9.17
C MET A 285 9.04 -29.79 7.85
N VAL A 286 10.09 -30.60 7.72
CA VAL A 286 10.98 -30.59 6.55
C VAL A 286 10.33 -31.22 5.31
N PRO A 287 10.36 -30.59 4.12
CA PRO A 287 9.77 -31.13 2.90
C PRO A 287 10.70 -32.14 2.20
N ALA A 288 10.21 -32.85 1.18
CA ALA A 288 11.00 -33.80 0.40
C ALA A 288 12.26 -33.15 -0.23
N GLY A 289 13.41 -33.82 -0.12
CA GLY A 289 14.66 -33.35 -0.73
C GLY A 289 15.21 -32.04 -0.14
N TRP A 290 14.86 -31.73 1.11
CA TRP A 290 15.28 -30.49 1.78
C TRP A 290 16.78 -30.43 2.06
N LEU A 291 17.37 -31.54 2.54
CA LEU A 291 18.73 -31.55 3.07
C LEU A 291 19.78 -31.18 2.02
N PRO A 292 19.79 -31.76 0.80
CA PRO A 292 20.74 -31.34 -0.24
C PRO A 292 20.60 -29.85 -0.61
N ARG A 293 19.37 -29.31 -0.63
CA ARG A 293 19.12 -27.89 -0.95
C ARG A 293 19.64 -26.97 0.15
N LEU A 294 19.47 -27.33 1.41
CA LEU A 294 19.99 -26.56 2.54
C LEU A 294 21.53 -26.56 2.59
N LEU A 295 22.16 -27.69 2.24
CA LEU A 295 23.61 -27.84 2.30
C LEU A 295 24.34 -27.26 1.08
N ALA A 296 23.69 -27.15 -0.07
CA ALA A 296 24.33 -26.74 -1.31
C ALA A 296 25.14 -25.43 -1.21
N PRO A 297 24.66 -24.36 -0.55
CA PRO A 297 25.43 -23.12 -0.44
C PRO A 297 26.69 -23.25 0.43
N LEU A 298 26.80 -24.26 1.30
CA LEU A 298 28.02 -24.52 2.10
C LEU A 298 29.21 -24.99 1.26
N ALA A 299 29.01 -25.27 -0.04
CA ALA A 299 30.10 -25.51 -0.98
C ALA A 299 31.02 -24.28 -1.11
N ASP A 300 30.48 -23.07 -0.96
CA ASP A 300 31.28 -21.86 -0.95
C ASP A 300 32.08 -21.75 0.37
N PRO A 301 33.40 -21.45 0.29
CA PRO A 301 34.30 -21.56 1.43
C PRO A 301 34.04 -20.56 2.55
N ASP A 302 33.46 -19.42 2.22
CA ASP A 302 33.12 -18.32 3.12
C ASP A 302 31.72 -18.46 3.72
N VAL A 303 30.88 -19.39 3.27
CA VAL A 303 29.55 -19.60 3.84
C VAL A 303 29.66 -20.39 5.15
N ALA A 304 29.20 -19.76 6.23
CA ALA A 304 29.20 -20.28 7.58
C ALA A 304 27.89 -20.95 7.97
N SER A 305 26.76 -20.40 7.54
CA SER A 305 25.46 -21.00 7.80
C SER A 305 24.44 -20.74 6.69
N VAL A 306 23.45 -21.63 6.62
CA VAL A 306 22.32 -21.52 5.71
C VAL A 306 21.02 -21.77 6.47
N THR A 307 20.02 -20.93 6.26
CA THR A 307 18.68 -21.05 6.86
C THR A 307 17.62 -21.07 5.74
N PRO A 308 16.61 -21.96 5.77
CA PRO A 308 15.52 -21.94 4.79
C PRO A 308 14.56 -20.77 5.06
N MET A 309 13.66 -20.51 4.11
CA MET A 309 12.49 -19.69 4.38
C MET A 309 11.49 -20.46 5.25
N SER A 310 10.64 -19.74 5.99
CA SER A 310 9.65 -20.35 6.88
C SER A 310 8.40 -19.49 7.03
N ASN A 311 7.41 -20.02 7.72
CA ASN A 311 6.21 -19.30 8.15
C ASN A 311 6.39 -18.59 9.50
N ASP A 312 7.44 -18.93 10.26
CA ASP A 312 7.78 -18.31 11.55
C ASP A 312 9.31 -18.35 11.79
N ALA A 313 10.06 -17.53 11.03
CA ALA A 313 11.52 -17.44 11.12
C ALA A 313 12.01 -15.98 10.99
N GLU A 314 11.36 -15.06 11.72
CA GLU A 314 11.76 -13.65 11.80
C GLU A 314 12.00 -13.00 10.42
N ILE A 315 13.25 -12.61 10.12
CA ILE A 315 13.64 -11.99 8.86
C ILE A 315 13.52 -12.92 7.64
N PHE A 316 13.24 -14.22 7.81
CA PHE A 316 13.00 -15.18 6.72
C PHE A 316 11.54 -15.60 6.58
N THR A 317 10.65 -14.97 7.36
CA THR A 317 9.22 -15.28 7.35
C THR A 317 8.54 -14.92 6.02
N VAL A 318 7.61 -15.79 5.60
CA VAL A 318 6.72 -15.66 4.45
C VAL A 318 5.25 -15.65 4.95
N PRO A 319 4.35 -14.85 4.34
CA PRO A 319 4.59 -13.95 3.20
C PRO A 319 5.12 -12.57 3.60
N VAL A 320 4.88 -12.16 4.85
CA VAL A 320 5.27 -10.85 5.37
C VAL A 320 6.43 -11.04 6.34
N ILE A 321 7.51 -10.28 6.12
CA ILE A 321 8.72 -10.35 6.94
C ILE A 321 8.40 -10.08 8.41
N CYS A 322 9.02 -10.85 9.32
CA CYS A 322 8.83 -10.74 10.77
C CYS A 322 7.37 -10.90 11.25
N GLN A 323 6.48 -11.45 10.44
CA GLN A 323 5.09 -11.67 10.80
C GLN A 323 4.71 -13.13 10.66
N ARG A 324 4.67 -13.82 11.81
CA ARG A 324 4.26 -15.22 11.91
C ARG A 324 2.96 -15.46 11.15
N ASN A 325 2.92 -16.60 10.49
CA ASN A 325 1.77 -17.06 9.75
C ASN A 325 1.52 -18.56 9.98
N ASP A 326 0.39 -18.94 10.56
CA ASP A 326 0.08 -20.37 10.73
C ASP A 326 -0.36 -21.01 9.40
N LEU A 327 0.06 -22.25 9.20
CA LEU A 327 -0.17 -23.02 7.98
C LEU A 327 -1.19 -24.14 8.22
N ALA A 328 -1.99 -24.43 7.19
CA ALA A 328 -2.87 -25.58 7.19
C ALA A 328 -2.11 -26.85 6.72
N PRO A 329 -2.60 -28.06 7.05
CA PRO A 329 -2.01 -29.30 6.56
C PRO A 329 -1.81 -29.30 5.03
N GLY A 330 -0.59 -29.65 4.60
CA GLY A 330 -0.20 -29.69 3.19
C GLY A 330 0.20 -28.34 2.57
N ASP A 331 0.07 -27.22 3.29
CA ASP A 331 0.56 -25.92 2.80
C ASP A 331 2.08 -25.91 2.65
N VAL A 332 2.81 -26.48 3.63
CA VAL A 332 4.28 -26.58 3.59
C VAL A 332 4.78 -27.26 2.31
N ASP A 333 4.15 -28.36 1.89
CA ASP A 333 4.55 -29.10 0.68
C ASP A 333 4.17 -28.35 -0.60
N ALA A 334 3.09 -27.57 -0.58
CA ALA A 334 2.70 -26.74 -1.70
C ALA A 334 3.64 -25.54 -1.88
N LEU A 335 4.02 -24.90 -0.78
CA LEU A 335 4.99 -23.80 -0.76
C LEU A 335 6.36 -24.29 -1.23
N ASP A 336 6.84 -25.39 -0.65
CA ASP A 336 8.15 -25.92 -1.00
C ASP A 336 8.23 -26.44 -2.45
N ARG A 337 7.14 -26.98 -3.01
CA ARG A 337 7.11 -27.36 -4.44
C ARG A 337 7.42 -26.18 -5.36
N VAL A 338 6.94 -24.99 -5.02
CA VAL A 338 7.25 -23.77 -5.78
C VAL A 338 8.66 -23.27 -5.45
N ALA A 339 9.06 -23.30 -4.17
CA ALA A 339 10.42 -22.94 -3.76
C ALA A 339 11.48 -23.79 -4.47
N ALA A 340 11.27 -25.11 -4.60
CA ALA A 340 12.16 -26.03 -5.29
C ALA A 340 12.39 -25.68 -6.77
N GLY A 341 11.46 -24.93 -7.38
CA GLY A 341 11.61 -24.42 -8.75
C GLY A 341 12.41 -23.12 -8.86
N PHE A 342 12.74 -22.46 -7.75
CA PHE A 342 13.54 -21.24 -7.77
C PHE A 342 15.00 -21.53 -8.13
N ASP A 343 15.62 -20.60 -8.86
CA ASP A 343 17.05 -20.68 -9.14
C ASP A 343 17.85 -20.69 -7.82
N PRO A 344 18.72 -21.70 -7.60
CA PRO A 344 19.40 -21.91 -6.34
C PRO A 344 20.49 -20.86 -6.03
N ARG A 345 20.83 -19.97 -6.98
CA ARG A 345 21.84 -18.92 -6.80
C ARG A 345 21.23 -17.52 -6.84
N ALA A 346 20.31 -17.26 -7.78
CA ALA A 346 19.79 -15.92 -8.05
C ALA A 346 19.10 -15.27 -6.85
N GLY A 347 18.49 -16.07 -5.96
CA GLY A 347 17.80 -15.57 -4.77
C GLY A 347 18.54 -15.76 -3.44
N LEU A 348 19.78 -16.28 -3.44
CA LEU A 348 20.54 -16.44 -2.19
C LEU A 348 20.78 -15.05 -1.57
N ALA A 349 20.24 -14.85 -0.38
CA ALA A 349 20.36 -13.57 0.34
C ALA A 349 21.34 -13.72 1.50
N GLU A 350 22.33 -12.85 1.54
CA GLU A 350 23.19 -12.70 2.70
C GLU A 350 22.45 -11.95 3.81
N ALA A 351 22.46 -12.54 5.01
CA ALA A 351 21.73 -12.07 6.17
C ALA A 351 22.70 -11.78 7.32
N PRO A 352 22.34 -10.87 8.25
CA PRO A 352 23.17 -10.58 9.42
C PRO A 352 23.22 -11.74 10.43
N THR A 353 22.36 -12.75 10.26
CA THR A 353 22.21 -13.91 11.15
C THR A 353 21.47 -15.07 10.45
N GLY A 354 21.53 -16.28 11.02
CA GLY A 354 20.63 -17.40 10.71
C GLY A 354 19.57 -17.59 11.80
N VAL A 355 18.64 -18.53 11.60
CA VAL A 355 17.58 -18.85 12.59
C VAL A 355 17.67 -20.31 13.00
N GLY A 356 17.83 -20.57 14.30
CA GLY A 356 18.21 -21.87 14.86
C GLY A 356 17.19 -23.01 14.73
N PHE A 357 15.95 -22.73 14.28
CA PHE A 357 14.91 -23.76 14.15
C PHE A 357 15.25 -24.82 13.08
N CYS A 358 15.93 -24.39 12.02
CA CYS A 358 16.42 -25.22 10.93
C CYS A 358 17.64 -24.52 10.31
N MET A 359 18.85 -24.87 10.74
CA MET A 359 20.06 -24.12 10.37
C MET A 359 21.22 -25.07 10.08
N ALA A 360 21.75 -25.00 8.86
CA ALA A 360 22.98 -25.72 8.51
C ALA A 360 24.21 -24.88 8.86
N LEU A 361 25.24 -25.55 9.38
CA LEU A 361 26.48 -24.96 9.88
C LEU A 361 27.66 -25.63 9.17
N ALA A 362 28.56 -24.80 8.62
CA ALA A 362 29.77 -25.30 8.01
C ALA A 362 30.74 -25.86 9.08
N PRO A 363 31.31 -27.06 8.86
CA PRO A 363 32.16 -27.72 9.86
C PRO A 363 33.39 -26.88 10.21
N ARG A 364 33.99 -26.20 9.21
CA ARG A 364 35.15 -25.31 9.39
C ARG A 364 34.93 -24.14 10.36
N PHE A 365 33.70 -23.61 10.42
CA PHE A 365 33.36 -22.50 11.30
C PHE A 365 32.88 -23.00 12.65
N LEU A 366 32.12 -24.09 12.67
CA LEU A 366 31.74 -24.75 13.91
C LEU A 366 32.97 -25.24 14.68
N ALA A 367 34.00 -25.79 14.04
CA ALA A 367 35.24 -26.16 14.72
C ALA A 367 35.96 -24.98 15.39
N ARG A 368 35.80 -23.75 14.88
CA ARG A 368 36.40 -22.52 15.43
C ARG A 368 35.56 -21.89 16.54
N VAL A 369 34.24 -22.02 16.44
CA VAL A 369 33.27 -21.57 17.44
C VAL A 369 32.36 -22.76 17.78
N PRO A 370 32.84 -23.71 18.62
CA PRO A 370 32.24 -25.05 18.76
C PRO A 370 31.03 -25.11 19.68
N GLN A 371 30.55 -23.95 20.14
CA GLN A 371 29.46 -23.86 21.10
C GLN A 371 28.71 -22.54 20.97
N PHE A 372 27.43 -22.59 21.27
CA PHE A 372 26.61 -21.45 21.62
C PHE A 372 26.94 -20.94 23.03
N ASP A 373 26.80 -19.64 23.23
CA ASP A 373 27.10 -19.01 24.52
C ASP A 373 25.96 -19.25 25.53
N THR A 374 26.29 -19.89 26.64
CA THR A 374 25.31 -20.23 27.68
C THR A 374 24.76 -19.02 28.43
N ILE A 375 25.31 -17.81 28.23
CA ILE A 375 24.76 -16.56 28.81
C ILE A 375 23.29 -16.33 28.40
N PHE A 376 22.89 -16.82 27.22
CA PHE A 376 21.52 -16.69 26.70
C PHE A 376 20.53 -17.62 27.41
N GLY A 377 21.01 -18.49 28.31
CA GLY A 377 20.18 -19.31 29.18
C GLY A 377 19.37 -20.35 28.42
N ARG A 378 18.05 -20.15 28.31
CA ARG A 378 17.12 -21.13 27.72
C ARG A 378 16.88 -20.92 26.21
N GLY A 379 17.56 -19.98 25.58
CA GLY A 379 17.46 -19.65 24.16
C GLY A 379 17.21 -18.16 23.90
N TYR A 380 16.96 -17.80 22.64
CA TYR A 380 16.79 -16.45 22.11
C TYR A 380 18.08 -15.62 22.15
N GLY A 381 18.85 -15.64 21.06
CA GLY A 381 20.04 -14.78 20.86
C GLY A 381 21.36 -15.54 20.71
N GLU A 382 21.38 -16.82 21.04
CA GLU A 382 22.54 -17.70 20.94
C GLU A 382 23.05 -17.87 19.51
N GLU A 383 22.13 -18.03 18.57
CA GLU A 383 22.42 -18.17 17.15
C GLU A 383 22.86 -16.83 16.56
N ASN A 384 22.30 -15.72 17.05
CA ASN A 384 22.76 -14.39 16.65
C ASN A 384 24.20 -14.16 17.09
N ASP A 385 24.51 -14.43 18.36
CA ASP A 385 25.86 -14.31 18.92
C ASP A 385 26.88 -15.22 18.18
N TRP A 386 26.51 -16.47 17.91
CA TRP A 386 27.35 -17.37 17.11
C TRP A 386 27.60 -16.83 15.70
N CYS A 387 26.54 -16.35 15.02
CA CYS A 387 26.67 -15.74 13.70
C CYS A 387 27.61 -14.52 13.75
N ARG A 388 27.47 -13.64 14.74
CA ARG A 388 28.34 -12.46 14.87
C ARG A 388 29.80 -12.85 15.09
N LYS A 389 30.07 -13.79 15.99
CA LYS A 389 31.44 -14.32 16.20
C LYS A 389 32.02 -14.88 14.91
N VAL A 390 31.23 -15.61 14.14
CA VAL A 390 31.70 -16.23 12.89
C VAL A 390 31.83 -15.22 11.75
N ALA A 391 31.00 -14.19 11.69
CA ALA A 391 31.12 -13.10 10.74
C ALA A 391 32.44 -12.32 10.92
N GLU A 392 32.88 -12.11 12.17
CA GLU A 392 34.20 -11.54 12.47
C GLU A 392 35.37 -12.42 11.96
N LEU A 393 35.10 -13.71 11.72
CA LEU A 393 36.06 -14.66 11.14
C LEU A 393 35.95 -14.77 9.61
N GLY A 394 35.17 -13.90 8.96
CA GLY A 394 34.92 -13.88 7.51
C GLY A 394 33.80 -14.82 7.04
N GLY A 395 32.99 -15.35 7.96
CA GLY A 395 31.86 -16.22 7.65
C GLY A 395 30.62 -15.45 7.20
N ARG A 396 29.92 -15.95 6.18
CA ARG A 396 28.66 -15.39 5.67
C ARG A 396 27.48 -16.27 6.05
N HIS A 397 26.34 -15.65 6.32
CA HIS A 397 25.10 -16.34 6.65
C HIS A 397 24.11 -16.13 5.50
N LEU A 398 23.59 -17.22 4.94
CA LEU A 398 22.73 -17.17 3.77
C LEU A 398 21.32 -17.67 4.08
N CYS A 399 20.32 -17.09 3.41
CA CYS A 399 19.00 -17.68 3.30
C CYS A 399 18.90 -18.48 1.99
N ALA A 400 18.40 -19.71 2.05
CA ALA A 400 18.09 -20.53 0.89
C ALA A 400 16.62 -20.32 0.48
N PRO A 401 16.32 -19.46 -0.53
CA PRO A 401 14.94 -19.17 -0.93
C PRO A 401 14.26 -20.36 -1.60
N ASN A 402 15.05 -21.28 -2.16
CA ASN A 402 14.58 -22.45 -2.87
C ASN A 402 14.19 -23.61 -1.94
N LEU A 403 14.08 -23.34 -0.63
CA LEU A 403 13.67 -24.29 0.39
C LEU A 403 12.74 -23.60 1.38
N PHE A 404 11.58 -24.20 1.61
CA PHE A 404 10.62 -23.74 2.60
C PHE A 404 10.38 -24.81 3.66
N VAL A 405 10.62 -24.49 4.94
CA VAL A 405 10.39 -25.40 6.07
C VAL A 405 9.40 -24.77 7.02
N GLU A 406 8.31 -25.47 7.33
CA GLU A 406 7.34 -24.99 8.32
C GLU A 406 7.89 -25.16 9.74
N HIS A 407 7.74 -24.11 10.55
CA HIS A 407 8.00 -24.09 11.97
C HIS A 407 6.66 -24.01 12.71
N ARG A 408 6.21 -25.14 13.27
CA ARG A 408 4.83 -25.29 13.77
C ARG A 408 4.66 -24.92 15.26
N GLY A 409 5.71 -25.05 16.07
CA GLY A 409 5.63 -25.08 17.54
C GLY A 409 6.29 -23.90 18.27
N GLY A 410 6.00 -22.65 17.91
CA GLY A 410 6.49 -21.46 18.63
C GLY A 410 5.86 -21.16 20.02
N GLN A 411 5.04 -22.06 20.59
CA GLN A 411 4.30 -21.84 21.86
C GLN A 411 5.03 -22.34 23.13
N SER A 412 6.30 -22.73 23.03
CA SER A 412 7.05 -23.12 24.22
C SER A 412 7.45 -21.86 25.01
N PHE A 413 7.02 -21.83 26.29
CA PHE A 413 7.24 -20.80 27.34
C PHE A 413 6.13 -19.76 27.50
N GLY A 414 5.62 -19.64 28.74
CA GLY A 414 4.61 -18.66 29.12
C GLY A 414 4.98 -17.25 28.66
N SER A 415 4.00 -16.55 28.09
CA SER A 415 4.21 -15.31 27.32
C SER A 415 5.04 -14.26 28.06
N ALA A 416 4.85 -14.09 29.37
CA ALA A 416 5.56 -13.11 30.18
C ALA A 416 7.01 -13.48 30.52
N ASP A 417 7.31 -14.77 30.73
CA ASP A 417 8.69 -15.23 30.99
C ASP A 417 9.51 -15.25 29.71
N LYS A 418 8.89 -15.64 28.59
CA LYS A 418 9.47 -15.56 27.25
C LYS A 418 9.85 -14.11 26.90
N GLN A 419 8.92 -13.16 27.09
CA GLN A 419 9.18 -11.74 26.86
C GLN A 419 10.32 -11.21 27.72
N ARG A 420 10.33 -11.50 29.04
CA ARG A 420 11.43 -11.09 29.93
C ARG A 420 12.78 -11.65 29.52
N LEU A 421 12.83 -12.93 29.12
CA LEU A 421 14.05 -13.57 28.63
C LEU A 421 14.54 -12.93 27.33
N LEU A 422 13.63 -12.70 26.38
CA LEU A 422 13.93 -12.02 25.11
C LEU A 422 14.48 -10.61 25.35
N GLU A 423 13.83 -9.79 26.17
CA GLU A 423 14.28 -8.43 26.51
C GLU A 423 15.66 -8.43 27.18
N ARG A 424 15.92 -9.40 28.06
CA ARG A 424 17.24 -9.57 28.67
C ARG A 424 18.29 -9.90 27.62
N ASN A 425 18.01 -10.86 26.74
CA ASN A 425 18.97 -11.35 25.76
C ASN A 425 19.24 -10.34 24.64
N LEU A 426 18.23 -9.58 24.22
CA LEU A 426 18.41 -8.46 23.30
C LEU A 426 19.32 -7.37 23.89
N ARG A 427 19.24 -7.11 25.21
CA ARG A 427 20.19 -6.20 25.88
C ARG A 427 21.63 -6.74 25.88
N VAL A 428 21.80 -8.05 26.06
CA VAL A 428 23.13 -8.69 25.96
C VAL A 428 23.68 -8.54 24.54
N LEU A 429 22.88 -8.83 23.51
CA LEU A 429 23.28 -8.67 22.10
C LEU A 429 23.62 -7.22 21.76
N ALA A 430 22.78 -6.26 22.16
CA ALA A 430 23.02 -4.84 21.91
C ALA A 430 24.31 -4.35 22.60
N GLY A 431 24.61 -4.86 23.79
CA GLY A 431 25.85 -4.57 24.50
C GLY A 431 27.10 -5.15 23.83
N ARG A 432 27.01 -6.38 23.29
CA ARG A 432 28.13 -7.05 22.60
C ARG A 432 28.36 -6.52 21.18
N TYR A 433 27.30 -6.20 20.47
CA TYR A 433 27.32 -5.86 19.04
C TYR A 433 26.52 -4.58 18.74
N PRO A 434 27.06 -3.38 19.04
CA PRO A 434 26.33 -2.13 18.92
C PRO A 434 25.79 -1.79 17.51
N GLY A 435 26.35 -2.38 16.45
CA GLY A 435 25.90 -2.18 15.06
C GLY A 435 24.87 -3.21 14.55
N TYR A 436 24.65 -4.30 15.29
CA TYR A 436 23.89 -5.45 14.81
C TYR A 436 22.42 -5.11 14.51
N ASP A 437 21.76 -4.35 15.39
CA ASP A 437 20.37 -3.94 15.17
C ASP A 437 20.21 -3.14 13.87
N ALA A 438 21.14 -2.21 13.59
CA ALA A 438 21.11 -1.44 12.36
C ALA A 438 21.26 -2.32 11.11
N GLU A 439 22.07 -3.38 11.17
CA GLU A 439 22.20 -4.36 10.09
C GLU A 439 20.91 -5.17 9.88
N VAL A 440 20.23 -5.57 10.95
CA VAL A 440 18.93 -6.25 10.89
C VAL A 440 17.86 -5.33 10.31
N GLN A 441 17.76 -4.09 10.79
CA GLN A 441 16.81 -3.11 10.25
C GLN A 441 17.09 -2.80 8.77
N GLU A 442 18.37 -2.75 8.37
CA GLU A 442 18.75 -2.56 6.98
C GLU A 442 18.35 -3.75 6.10
N PHE A 443 18.50 -4.99 6.60
CA PHE A 443 18.02 -6.19 5.91
C PHE A 443 16.49 -6.15 5.74
N ILE A 444 15.75 -5.81 6.80
CA ILE A 444 14.29 -5.68 6.76
C ILE A 444 13.87 -4.62 5.73
N ARG A 445 14.53 -3.46 5.74
CA ARG A 445 14.25 -2.35 4.83
C ARG A 445 14.59 -2.66 3.37
N ARG A 446 15.69 -3.39 3.13
CA ARG A 446 16.12 -3.77 1.78
C ARG A 446 15.38 -4.96 1.20
N ASP A 447 14.78 -5.78 2.06
CA ASP A 447 14.10 -7.00 1.69
C ASP A 447 14.70 -7.71 0.44
N PRO A 448 15.91 -8.30 0.55
CA PRO A 448 16.50 -9.03 -0.57
C PRO A 448 15.73 -10.32 -0.93
N LEU A 449 14.75 -10.71 -0.12
CA LEU A 449 13.90 -11.89 -0.31
C LEU A 449 12.48 -11.51 -0.78
N ASN A 450 12.27 -10.28 -1.27
CA ASN A 450 10.96 -9.79 -1.71
C ASN A 450 10.31 -10.69 -2.78
N THR A 451 11.11 -11.19 -3.72
CA THR A 451 10.66 -11.97 -4.87
C THR A 451 10.22 -13.37 -4.45
N PRO A 452 11.02 -14.16 -3.70
CA PRO A 452 10.55 -15.44 -3.19
C PRO A 452 9.40 -15.28 -2.19
N ARG A 453 9.39 -14.24 -1.32
CA ARG A 453 8.25 -13.98 -0.44
C ARG A 453 6.96 -13.71 -1.20
N LEU A 454 7.02 -12.90 -2.26
CA LEU A 454 5.85 -12.63 -3.09
C LEU A 454 5.37 -13.90 -3.80
N ALA A 455 6.27 -14.66 -4.40
CA ALA A 455 5.94 -15.91 -5.08
C ALA A 455 5.28 -16.94 -4.14
N LEU A 456 5.88 -17.19 -2.97
CA LEU A 456 5.33 -18.11 -1.98
C LEU A 456 4.05 -17.56 -1.33
N GLY A 457 3.95 -16.24 -1.15
CA GLY A 457 2.73 -15.58 -0.69
C GLY A 457 1.56 -15.76 -1.65
N LEU A 458 1.79 -15.76 -2.97
CA LEU A 458 0.74 -16.02 -3.97
C LEU A 458 0.21 -17.45 -3.87
N VAL A 459 1.10 -18.43 -3.66
CA VAL A 459 0.69 -19.83 -3.42
C VAL A 459 -0.18 -19.93 -2.16
N LEU A 460 0.24 -19.30 -1.07
CA LEU A 460 -0.52 -19.29 0.17
C LEU A 460 -1.89 -18.60 -0.01
N ALA A 461 -1.93 -17.48 -0.72
CA ALA A 461 -3.15 -16.75 -1.04
C ALA A 461 -4.14 -17.64 -1.82
N ALA A 462 -3.66 -18.34 -2.86
CA ALA A 462 -4.49 -19.26 -3.64
C ALA A 462 -5.06 -20.39 -2.78
N ARG A 463 -4.25 -20.98 -1.89
CA ARG A 463 -4.71 -22.07 -1.01
C ARG A 463 -5.74 -21.61 0.01
N ARG A 464 -5.54 -20.42 0.59
CA ARG A 464 -6.52 -19.81 1.51
C ARG A 464 -7.83 -19.50 0.83
N GLN A 465 -7.78 -18.90 -0.35
CA GLN A 465 -8.97 -18.59 -1.13
C GLN A 465 -9.76 -19.88 -1.45
N ALA A 466 -9.06 -20.96 -1.84
CA ALA A 466 -9.67 -22.26 -2.09
C ALA A 466 -10.28 -22.88 -0.82
N ALA A 467 -9.59 -22.81 0.32
CA ALA A 467 -10.09 -23.32 1.60
C ALA A 467 -11.34 -22.56 2.08
N LEU A 468 -11.41 -21.24 1.84
CA LEU A 468 -12.57 -20.40 2.14
C LEU A 468 -13.71 -20.56 1.13
N GLN A 469 -13.49 -21.27 0.01
CA GLN A 469 -14.41 -21.30 -1.13
C GLN A 469 -14.77 -19.89 -1.63
N ALA A 470 -13.86 -18.93 -1.47
CA ALA A 470 -14.09 -17.50 -1.71
C ALA A 470 -13.90 -17.10 -3.19
N GLY A 471 -14.08 -18.05 -4.12
CA GLY A 471 -13.88 -17.83 -5.55
C GLY A 471 -12.40 -17.61 -5.95
N PRO A 472 -12.13 -17.10 -7.16
CA PRO A 472 -10.78 -16.86 -7.64
C PRO A 472 -10.13 -15.62 -7.00
N VAL A 473 -8.82 -15.65 -6.80
CA VAL A 473 -8.05 -14.49 -6.27
C VAL A 473 -8.11 -13.33 -7.28
N PRO A 474 -8.58 -12.13 -6.89
CA PRO A 474 -8.61 -10.99 -7.81
C PRO A 474 -7.21 -10.41 -8.04
N VAL A 475 -6.89 -10.19 -9.32
CA VAL A 475 -5.66 -9.54 -9.81
C VAL A 475 -6.06 -8.22 -10.46
N TYR A 476 -5.89 -7.12 -9.75
CA TYR A 476 -6.28 -5.78 -10.20
C TYR A 476 -5.17 -5.11 -11.00
N LEU A 477 -5.49 -4.52 -12.15
CA LEU A 477 -4.64 -3.52 -12.79
C LEU A 477 -5.08 -2.12 -12.38
N ALA A 478 -4.20 -1.37 -11.71
CA ALA A 478 -4.47 -0.01 -11.24
C ALA A 478 -3.28 0.92 -11.45
N HIS A 479 -3.49 2.22 -11.26
CA HIS A 479 -2.43 3.23 -11.36
C HIS A 479 -2.02 3.73 -9.96
N ALA A 480 -0.84 4.33 -9.85
CA ALA A 480 -0.31 4.84 -8.58
C ALA A 480 -0.65 6.31 -8.27
N LEU A 481 -1.56 6.94 -9.01
CA LEU A 481 -1.82 8.39 -8.88
C LEU A 481 -2.80 8.74 -7.74
N GLY A 482 -3.41 7.74 -7.09
CA GLY A 482 -4.45 7.93 -6.10
C GLY A 482 -5.79 8.42 -6.67
N GLY A 483 -6.63 9.01 -5.84
CA GLY A 483 -7.94 9.55 -6.24
C GLY A 483 -9.10 8.58 -6.04
N GLY A 484 -10.25 8.86 -6.67
CA GLY A 484 -11.49 8.11 -6.45
C GLY A 484 -11.41 6.62 -6.80
N ALA A 485 -10.75 6.28 -7.92
CA ALA A 485 -10.54 4.89 -8.34
C ALA A 485 -9.69 4.11 -7.34
N GLU A 486 -8.66 4.74 -6.79
CA GLU A 486 -7.81 4.14 -5.75
C GLU A 486 -8.58 3.92 -4.46
N ASN A 487 -9.34 4.91 -3.99
CA ASN A 487 -10.16 4.78 -2.79
C ASN A 487 -11.17 3.63 -2.92
N TYR A 488 -11.77 3.47 -4.10
CA TYR A 488 -12.67 2.36 -4.40
C TYR A 488 -11.96 1.01 -4.35
N LEU A 489 -10.79 0.90 -4.98
CA LEU A 489 -9.98 -0.31 -4.98
C LEU A 489 -9.55 -0.70 -3.56
N GLN A 490 -9.08 0.26 -2.75
CA GLN A 490 -8.71 0.01 -1.36
C GLN A 490 -9.91 -0.50 -0.54
N GLY A 491 -11.11 0.03 -0.77
CA GLY A 491 -12.34 -0.48 -0.17
C GLY A 491 -12.61 -1.95 -0.51
N ARG A 492 -12.44 -2.35 -1.79
CA ARG A 492 -12.59 -3.75 -2.22
C ARG A 492 -11.54 -4.66 -1.60
N ILE A 493 -10.28 -4.22 -1.58
CA ILE A 493 -9.18 -4.98 -0.97
C ILE A 493 -9.44 -5.18 0.53
N ALA A 494 -9.85 -4.13 1.24
CA ALA A 494 -10.15 -4.22 2.66
C ALA A 494 -11.30 -5.21 2.95
N GLN A 495 -12.34 -5.24 2.11
CA GLN A 495 -13.43 -6.22 2.22
C GLN A 495 -12.95 -7.66 1.99
N GLU A 496 -12.14 -7.88 0.95
CA GLU A 496 -11.57 -9.20 0.63
C GLU A 496 -10.69 -9.72 1.77
N VAL A 497 -9.79 -8.89 2.28
CA VAL A 497 -8.89 -9.22 3.39
C VAL A 497 -9.66 -9.44 4.69
N ALA A 498 -10.68 -8.62 4.97
CA ALA A 498 -11.54 -8.80 6.15
C ALA A 498 -12.33 -10.12 6.11
N ALA A 499 -12.64 -10.63 4.92
CA ALA A 499 -13.24 -11.94 4.72
C ALA A 499 -12.21 -13.11 4.81
N GLY A 500 -10.94 -12.81 5.08
CA GLY A 500 -9.85 -13.79 5.14
C GLY A 500 -9.22 -14.13 3.79
N GLY A 501 -9.69 -13.51 2.70
CA GLY A 501 -9.16 -13.67 1.36
C GLY A 501 -7.88 -12.86 1.11
N ALA A 502 -7.48 -12.80 -0.16
CA ALA A 502 -6.31 -12.06 -0.60
C ALA A 502 -6.57 -11.33 -1.93
N ALA A 503 -5.79 -10.29 -2.22
CA ALA A 503 -5.85 -9.56 -3.49
C ALA A 503 -4.45 -9.22 -4.00
N LEU A 504 -4.22 -9.41 -5.30
CA LEU A 504 -3.00 -8.96 -5.97
C LEU A 504 -3.31 -7.68 -6.76
N VAL A 505 -2.46 -6.65 -6.62
CA VAL A 505 -2.54 -5.43 -7.42
C VAL A 505 -1.28 -5.27 -8.27
N LEU A 506 -1.48 -5.09 -9.57
CA LEU A 506 -0.49 -4.71 -10.56
C LEU A 506 -0.60 -3.20 -10.78
N ARG A 507 0.29 -2.43 -10.16
CA ARG A 507 0.32 -0.97 -10.29
C ARG A 507 1.21 -0.50 -11.42
N VAL A 508 0.68 0.47 -12.18
CA VAL A 508 1.38 1.21 -13.24
C VAL A 508 1.49 2.71 -12.92
N GLY A 509 2.28 3.44 -13.71
CA GLY A 509 2.42 4.90 -13.58
C GLY A 509 3.42 5.36 -12.52
N GLN A 510 4.45 4.54 -12.25
CA GLN A 510 5.57 4.85 -11.36
C GLN A 510 6.91 4.89 -12.13
N GLY A 511 8.01 5.17 -11.43
CA GLY A 511 9.37 5.12 -11.96
C GLY A 511 9.77 3.73 -12.47
N HIS A 512 9.14 2.67 -11.97
CA HIS A 512 9.17 1.30 -12.51
C HIS A 512 7.90 1.02 -13.32
N ARG A 513 7.96 0.04 -14.24
CA ARG A 513 6.84 -0.30 -15.10
C ARG A 513 5.70 -0.98 -14.34
N TRP A 514 6.05 -1.94 -13.48
CA TRP A 514 5.11 -2.72 -12.69
C TRP A 514 5.53 -2.71 -11.22
N LYS A 515 4.55 -2.48 -10.34
CA LYS A 515 4.65 -2.77 -8.92
C LYS A 515 3.60 -3.82 -8.58
N LEU A 516 4.03 -4.90 -7.94
CA LEU A 516 3.14 -5.98 -7.49
C LEU A 516 2.93 -5.80 -5.99
N GLU A 517 1.67 -5.90 -5.56
CA GLU A 517 1.26 -5.77 -4.16
C GLU A 517 0.30 -6.89 -3.82
N LEU A 518 0.74 -7.82 -2.98
CA LEU A 518 -0.09 -8.88 -2.44
C LEU A 518 -0.61 -8.46 -1.06
N TYR A 519 -1.92 -8.26 -0.98
CA TYR A 519 -2.65 -7.98 0.25
C TYR A 519 -3.26 -9.28 0.79
N GLY A 520 -3.05 -9.56 2.08
CA GLY A 520 -3.69 -10.66 2.78
C GLY A 520 -3.91 -10.35 4.26
N SER A 521 -4.49 -11.29 5.00
CA SER A 521 -4.78 -11.14 6.44
C SER A 521 -3.55 -10.89 7.30
N THR A 522 -2.37 -11.34 6.86
CA THR A 522 -1.09 -11.09 7.51
C THR A 522 -0.38 -9.82 7.02
N GLY A 523 -1.01 -8.97 6.20
CA GLY A 523 -0.40 -7.71 5.74
C GLY A 523 -0.03 -7.69 4.26
N LEU A 524 0.99 -6.89 3.92
CA LEU A 524 1.35 -6.54 2.55
C LEU A 524 2.76 -7.04 2.20
N THR A 525 2.86 -7.75 1.07
CA THR A 525 4.14 -8.09 0.42
C THR A 525 4.20 -7.41 -0.94
N GLN A 526 5.32 -6.79 -1.31
CA GLN A 526 5.41 -5.98 -2.53
C GLN A 526 6.78 -6.02 -3.21
N GLY A 527 6.80 -5.83 -4.53
CA GLY A 527 8.02 -5.81 -5.33
C GLY A 527 7.86 -5.03 -6.64
N LEU A 528 8.97 -4.55 -7.19
CA LEU A 528 9.03 -3.76 -8.43
C LEU A 528 9.69 -4.56 -9.55
N THR A 529 9.17 -4.43 -10.77
CA THR A 529 9.86 -5.00 -11.95
C THR A 529 9.54 -4.22 -13.23
N ASN A 530 10.47 -4.27 -14.18
CA ASN A 530 10.25 -3.83 -15.55
C ASN A 530 10.01 -5.01 -16.51
N ASP A 531 10.20 -6.24 -16.03
CA ASP A 531 10.09 -7.48 -16.78
C ASP A 531 8.68 -8.06 -16.67
N PHE A 532 7.94 -8.07 -17.78
CA PHE A 532 6.59 -8.62 -17.81
C PHE A 532 6.56 -10.14 -17.77
N VAL A 533 7.62 -10.82 -18.21
CA VAL A 533 7.69 -12.29 -18.15
C VAL A 533 7.71 -12.75 -16.69
N LEU A 534 8.43 -12.02 -15.82
CA LEU A 534 8.35 -12.24 -14.37
C LEU A 534 6.93 -12.04 -13.83
N VAL A 535 6.20 -11.00 -14.29
CA VAL A 535 4.81 -10.76 -13.89
C VAL A 535 3.91 -11.93 -14.30
N GLU A 536 4.05 -12.42 -15.54
CA GLU A 536 3.31 -13.59 -16.04
C GLU A 536 3.58 -14.83 -15.19
N ARG A 537 4.86 -15.11 -14.90
CA ARG A 537 5.26 -16.26 -14.07
C ARG A 537 4.74 -16.17 -12.64
N LEU A 538 4.74 -14.98 -12.03
CA LEU A 538 4.20 -14.79 -10.68
C LEU A 538 2.68 -14.94 -10.65
N VAL A 539 1.96 -14.32 -11.59
CA VAL A 539 0.49 -14.42 -11.65
C VAL A 539 0.04 -15.85 -11.95
N ALA A 540 0.81 -16.63 -12.71
CA ALA A 540 0.56 -18.05 -12.98
C ALA A 540 0.58 -18.93 -11.70
N LEU A 541 1.19 -18.47 -10.60
CA LEU A 541 1.13 -19.16 -9.30
C LEU A 541 -0.26 -19.11 -8.65
N LEU A 542 -1.20 -18.34 -9.22
CA LEU A 542 -2.61 -18.30 -8.82
C LEU A 542 -3.45 -19.17 -9.78
N PRO A 543 -3.68 -20.46 -9.49
CA PRO A 543 -4.37 -21.38 -10.40
C PRO A 543 -5.85 -21.02 -10.61
N GLU A 544 -6.46 -20.29 -9.69
CA GLU A 544 -7.80 -19.72 -9.84
C GLU A 544 -7.73 -18.23 -9.55
N ARG A 545 -7.71 -17.44 -10.63
CA ARG A 545 -7.54 -15.98 -10.61
C ARG A 545 -8.63 -15.28 -11.40
N ARG A 546 -8.90 -14.01 -11.08
CA ARG A 546 -9.79 -13.12 -11.85
C ARG A 546 -9.03 -11.86 -12.20
N ILE A 547 -8.87 -11.58 -13.49
CA ILE A 547 -8.17 -10.37 -13.95
C ILE A 547 -9.16 -9.20 -13.95
N VAL A 548 -8.84 -8.13 -13.23
CA VAL A 548 -9.71 -6.97 -13.08
C VAL A 548 -9.00 -5.72 -13.62
N TYR A 549 -9.44 -5.21 -14.76
CA TYR A 549 -8.98 -3.90 -15.23
C TYR A 549 -9.67 -2.80 -14.43
N SER A 550 -8.91 -1.90 -13.80
CA SER A 550 -9.45 -0.70 -13.16
C SER A 550 -9.04 0.57 -13.89
N CYS A 551 -7.74 0.74 -14.16
CA CYS A 551 -7.21 1.89 -14.88
C CYS A 551 -5.78 1.59 -15.37
N GLY A 552 -5.52 1.83 -16.65
CA GLY A 552 -4.22 1.63 -17.30
C GLY A 552 -3.49 2.93 -17.68
N VAL A 553 -4.01 4.09 -17.27
CA VAL A 553 -3.43 5.39 -17.66
C VAL A 553 -2.01 5.51 -17.09
N HIS A 554 -1.07 5.98 -17.91
CA HIS A 554 0.38 6.06 -17.65
C HIS A 554 1.16 4.73 -17.75
N GLU A 555 0.57 3.66 -18.27
CA GLU A 555 1.38 2.52 -18.75
C GLU A 555 2.22 2.96 -19.97
N ARG A 556 3.45 2.44 -20.07
CA ARG A 556 4.48 2.90 -21.00
C ARG A 556 4.19 2.55 -22.46
N ASP A 557 3.51 1.42 -22.72
CA ASP A 557 2.96 1.05 -24.02
C ASP A 557 1.54 0.49 -23.85
N ALA A 558 0.61 1.40 -23.59
CA ALA A 558 -0.75 1.08 -23.25
C ALA A 558 -1.52 0.40 -24.41
N SER A 559 -0.98 0.43 -25.63
CA SER A 559 -1.55 -0.31 -26.76
C SER A 559 -1.39 -1.82 -26.65
N GLU A 560 -0.38 -2.30 -25.91
CA GLU A 560 -0.14 -3.73 -25.66
C GLU A 560 -0.82 -4.22 -24.37
N LEU A 561 -1.32 -3.30 -23.55
CA LEU A 561 -1.91 -3.61 -22.25
C LEU A 561 -3.12 -4.56 -22.35
N PRO A 562 -4.06 -4.42 -23.31
CA PRO A 562 -5.15 -5.37 -23.48
C PRO A 562 -4.67 -6.81 -23.68
N ASP A 563 -3.68 -7.00 -24.58
CA ASP A 563 -3.15 -8.33 -24.87
C ASP A 563 -2.35 -8.90 -23.69
N ARG A 564 -1.65 -8.05 -22.92
CA ARG A 564 -1.01 -8.46 -21.65
C ARG A 564 -2.00 -8.98 -20.63
N LEU A 565 -3.11 -8.27 -20.41
CA LEU A 565 -4.15 -8.70 -19.47
C LEU A 565 -4.83 -10.00 -19.93
N LEU A 566 -5.01 -10.17 -21.24
CA LEU A 566 -5.53 -11.42 -21.80
C LEU A 566 -4.57 -12.59 -21.59
N ARG A 567 -3.24 -12.39 -21.73
CA ARG A 567 -2.25 -13.44 -21.40
C ARG A 567 -2.26 -13.81 -19.93
N LEU A 568 -2.38 -12.84 -19.01
CA LEU A 568 -2.55 -13.12 -17.59
C LEU A 568 -3.84 -13.90 -17.28
N ALA A 569 -4.86 -13.74 -18.12
CA ALA A 569 -6.11 -14.48 -18.03
C ALA A 569 -6.06 -15.86 -18.71
N GLU A 570 -5.05 -16.21 -19.50
CA GLU A 570 -4.97 -17.53 -20.12
C GLU A 570 -4.72 -18.61 -19.05
N ARG A 571 -5.41 -19.75 -19.20
CA ARG A 571 -5.20 -20.92 -18.33
C ARG A 571 -4.07 -21.77 -18.89
N GLU A 572 -3.21 -22.24 -18.00
CA GLU A 572 -2.06 -23.09 -18.34
C GLU A 572 -2.50 -24.45 -18.89
N ASP A 573 -3.71 -24.92 -18.55
CA ASP A 573 -4.28 -26.18 -19.03
C ASP A 573 -4.91 -26.09 -20.43
N GLY A 574 -4.89 -24.91 -21.05
CA GLY A 574 -5.45 -24.65 -22.37
C GLY A 574 -6.99 -24.66 -22.42
N LYS A 575 -7.70 -24.79 -21.28
CA LYS A 575 -9.16 -24.89 -21.22
C LYS A 575 -9.88 -23.53 -21.22
N GLY A 576 -9.29 -22.53 -21.87
CA GLY A 576 -9.86 -21.19 -22.01
C GLY A 576 -9.17 -20.16 -21.13
N ARG A 577 -9.96 -19.21 -20.61
CA ARG A 577 -9.47 -18.08 -19.81
C ARG A 577 -10.10 -18.04 -18.42
N HIS A 578 -9.33 -17.55 -17.47
CA HIS A 578 -9.81 -17.02 -16.21
C HIS A 578 -10.78 -15.85 -16.41
N PRO A 579 -11.71 -15.62 -15.47
CA PRO A 579 -12.65 -14.51 -15.55
C PRO A 579 -11.94 -13.16 -15.71
N VAL A 580 -12.46 -12.34 -16.63
CA VAL A 580 -12.02 -10.96 -16.84
C VAL A 580 -13.16 -10.01 -16.46
N GLU A 581 -12.87 -9.05 -15.59
CA GLU A 581 -13.78 -7.98 -15.18
C GLU A 581 -13.17 -6.63 -15.57
N ILE A 582 -14.00 -5.70 -16.03
CA ILE A 582 -13.58 -4.32 -16.35
C ILE A 582 -14.36 -3.37 -15.46
N LEU A 583 -13.64 -2.56 -14.69
CA LEU A 583 -14.16 -1.45 -13.91
C LEU A 583 -13.79 -0.15 -14.63
N LEU A 584 -14.76 0.47 -15.31
CA LEU A 584 -14.50 1.61 -16.19
C LEU A 584 -14.36 2.92 -15.40
N HIS A 585 -13.21 3.14 -14.77
CA HIS A 585 -12.93 4.38 -14.03
C HIS A 585 -12.50 5.54 -14.94
N ASP A 586 -12.13 5.25 -16.19
CA ASP A 586 -11.77 6.23 -17.21
C ASP A 586 -12.23 5.75 -18.59
N PHE A 587 -12.24 6.65 -19.58
CA PHE A 587 -12.54 6.30 -20.97
C PHE A 587 -11.28 5.95 -21.78
N PHE A 588 -10.19 5.55 -21.11
CA PHE A 588 -8.96 5.15 -21.78
C PHE A 588 -9.16 3.95 -22.73
N PRO A 589 -9.99 2.95 -22.40
CA PRO A 589 -10.32 1.92 -23.37
C PRO A 589 -11.06 2.43 -24.61
N VAL A 590 -11.74 3.58 -24.54
CA VAL A 590 -12.46 4.17 -25.69
C VAL A 590 -11.51 4.99 -26.56
N SER A 591 -10.61 5.77 -25.95
CA SER A 591 -9.67 6.64 -26.66
C SER A 591 -8.39 6.88 -25.85
N PRO A 592 -7.23 7.05 -26.52
CA PRO A 592 -5.97 7.44 -25.86
C PRO A 592 -6.09 8.74 -25.06
N SER A 593 -6.88 9.70 -25.56
CA SER A 593 -7.43 10.78 -24.76
C SER A 593 -8.51 10.18 -23.87
N TYR A 594 -8.12 9.72 -22.68
CA TYR A 594 -9.03 9.14 -21.68
C TYR A 594 -10.10 10.14 -21.22
N THR A 595 -9.93 11.42 -21.55
CA THR A 595 -10.90 12.47 -21.28
C THR A 595 -11.92 12.70 -22.40
N LEU A 596 -11.74 12.04 -23.55
CA LEU A 596 -12.53 12.24 -24.77
C LEU A 596 -12.46 13.67 -25.34
N LEU A 597 -11.58 14.52 -24.81
CA LEU A 597 -11.35 15.85 -25.36
C LEU A 597 -10.48 15.75 -26.61
N GLY A 598 -10.79 16.60 -27.59
CA GLY A 598 -9.97 16.79 -28.79
C GLY A 598 -8.68 17.55 -28.49
N LYS A 599 -7.83 17.75 -29.50
CA LYS A 599 -6.54 18.44 -29.35
C LYS A 599 -6.67 19.89 -28.87
N ASP A 600 -7.80 20.52 -29.16
CA ASP A 600 -8.14 21.87 -28.70
C ASP A 600 -8.70 21.92 -27.27
N GLY A 601 -8.82 20.77 -26.60
CA GLY A 601 -9.34 20.65 -25.24
C GLY A 601 -10.87 20.70 -25.15
N LEU A 602 -11.59 20.59 -26.26
CA LEU A 602 -13.06 20.63 -26.30
C LEU A 602 -13.66 19.23 -26.46
N TYR A 603 -14.80 19.00 -25.82
CA TYR A 603 -15.59 17.79 -26.02
C TYR A 603 -16.52 17.96 -27.22
N ARG A 604 -16.38 17.08 -28.23
CA ARG A 604 -17.21 17.10 -29.46
C ARG A 604 -18.04 15.83 -29.65
N GLY A 605 -18.22 15.04 -28.58
CA GLY A 605 -18.86 13.73 -28.62
C GLY A 605 -17.87 12.59 -28.47
N VAL A 606 -18.35 11.36 -28.62
CA VAL A 606 -17.55 10.14 -28.42
C VAL A 606 -16.71 9.87 -29.68
N PRO A 607 -15.38 9.76 -29.56
CA PRO A 607 -14.53 9.37 -30.68
C PRO A 607 -14.77 7.89 -31.00
N VAL A 608 -15.16 7.59 -32.24
CA VAL A 608 -15.41 6.23 -32.75
C VAL A 608 -14.64 6.01 -34.04
N ALA A 609 -14.13 4.79 -34.25
CA ALA A 609 -13.48 4.41 -35.50
C ALA A 609 -14.42 4.57 -36.69
N GLY A 610 -13.96 5.21 -37.76
CA GLY A 610 -14.77 5.63 -38.92
C GLY A 610 -15.57 6.91 -38.71
N GLY A 611 -15.52 7.52 -37.52
CA GLY A 611 -16.25 8.73 -37.17
C GLY A 611 -15.49 10.03 -37.46
N PRO A 612 -16.15 11.19 -37.32
CA PRO A 612 -15.57 12.50 -37.65
C PRO A 612 -14.41 12.92 -36.72
N LEU A 613 -14.28 12.30 -35.54
CA LEU A 613 -13.24 12.59 -34.57
C LEU A 613 -12.02 11.67 -34.70
N GLU A 614 -12.05 10.62 -35.53
CA GLU A 614 -10.96 9.63 -35.66
C GLU A 614 -9.61 10.28 -36.03
N ALA A 615 -9.64 11.32 -36.85
CA ALA A 615 -8.45 12.01 -37.33
C ALA A 615 -7.89 13.07 -36.36
N ASP A 616 -8.59 13.38 -35.26
CA ASP A 616 -8.07 14.34 -34.26
C ASP A 616 -6.82 13.76 -33.60
N PRO A 617 -5.68 14.47 -33.60
CA PRO A 617 -4.44 13.97 -33.01
C PRO A 617 -4.53 13.61 -31.52
N ALA A 618 -5.50 14.13 -30.76
CA ALA A 618 -5.71 13.73 -29.37
C ALA A 618 -6.15 12.26 -29.21
N HIS A 619 -6.75 11.68 -30.26
CA HIS A 619 -7.23 10.30 -30.28
C HIS A 619 -6.24 9.33 -30.94
N VAL A 620 -5.04 9.80 -31.28
CA VAL A 620 -3.95 8.97 -31.83
C VAL A 620 -2.93 8.70 -30.73
N TYR A 621 -2.59 7.43 -30.51
CA TYR A 621 -1.61 7.05 -29.49
C TYR A 621 -0.20 7.01 -30.05
N GLU A 622 0.75 7.63 -29.36
CA GLU A 622 2.18 7.53 -29.66
C GLU A 622 2.79 6.41 -28.81
N ARG A 623 3.18 5.32 -29.47
CA ARG A 623 3.85 4.18 -28.85
C ARG A 623 5.34 4.50 -28.62
N PRO A 624 6.00 3.78 -27.69
CA PRO A 624 7.45 3.84 -27.56
C PRO A 624 8.17 3.61 -28.89
N GLY A 625 9.24 4.36 -29.13
CA GLY A 625 9.98 4.31 -30.40
C GLY A 625 9.34 5.09 -31.55
N GLY A 626 8.33 5.93 -31.29
CA GLY A 626 7.78 6.88 -32.26
C GLY A 626 6.76 6.29 -33.25
N LYS A 627 6.34 5.03 -33.05
CA LYS A 627 5.25 4.43 -33.82
C LYS A 627 3.92 5.04 -33.38
N ARG A 628 2.98 5.24 -34.31
CA ARG A 628 1.64 5.75 -34.00
C ARG A 628 0.61 4.63 -34.15
N ALA A 629 -0.33 4.54 -33.22
CA ALA A 629 -1.51 3.69 -33.32
C ALA A 629 -2.73 4.60 -33.54
N SER A 630 -3.52 4.29 -34.58
CA SER A 630 -4.75 5.02 -34.88
C SER A 630 -5.82 4.77 -33.81
N LEU A 631 -6.88 5.58 -33.78
CA LEU A 631 -8.03 5.31 -32.91
C LEU A 631 -8.65 3.95 -33.22
N ARG A 632 -8.68 3.53 -34.48
CA ARG A 632 -9.14 2.19 -34.89
C ARG A 632 -8.30 1.10 -34.27
N ASP A 633 -6.97 1.14 -34.43
CA ASP A 633 -6.08 0.14 -33.85
C ASP A 633 -6.24 0.07 -32.32
N TRP A 634 -6.41 1.23 -31.69
CA TRP A 634 -6.65 1.35 -30.26
C TRP A 634 -7.97 0.67 -29.86
N GLN A 635 -9.08 1.02 -30.51
CA GLN A 635 -10.39 0.45 -30.21
C GLN A 635 -10.48 -1.03 -30.55
N GLU A 636 -9.76 -1.51 -31.57
CA GLU A 636 -9.64 -2.94 -31.87
C GLU A 636 -8.88 -3.69 -30.77
N ALA A 637 -7.77 -3.13 -30.27
CA ALA A 637 -7.00 -3.73 -29.18
C ALA A 637 -7.80 -3.81 -27.87
N TRP A 638 -8.37 -2.69 -27.43
CA TRP A 638 -9.21 -2.65 -26.23
C TRP A 638 -10.53 -3.40 -26.40
N GLY A 639 -11.07 -3.41 -27.61
CA GLY A 639 -12.26 -4.17 -27.98
C GLY A 639 -12.09 -5.68 -27.78
N ARG A 640 -10.89 -6.24 -27.96
CA ARG A 640 -10.60 -7.65 -27.62
C ARG A 640 -10.76 -7.94 -26.13
N LEU A 641 -10.20 -7.08 -25.29
CA LEU A 641 -10.34 -7.20 -23.82
C LEU A 641 -11.80 -7.02 -23.38
N MET A 642 -12.48 -6.01 -23.92
CA MET A 642 -13.91 -5.74 -23.64
C MET A 642 -14.81 -6.93 -24.02
N GLN A 643 -14.52 -7.61 -25.13
CA GLN A 643 -15.28 -8.79 -25.56
C GLN A 643 -14.98 -10.03 -24.72
N ALA A 644 -13.75 -10.16 -24.22
CA ALA A 644 -13.35 -11.25 -23.34
C ALA A 644 -13.85 -11.07 -21.90
N ALA A 645 -14.16 -9.84 -21.48
CA ALA A 645 -14.71 -9.58 -20.16
C ALA A 645 -16.07 -10.25 -19.98
N GLU A 646 -16.26 -10.95 -18.86
CA GLU A 646 -17.56 -11.50 -18.47
C GLU A 646 -18.50 -10.40 -17.98
N ARG A 647 -17.91 -9.35 -17.39
CA ARG A 647 -18.63 -8.21 -16.82
C ARG A 647 -17.88 -6.92 -17.02
N VAL A 648 -18.60 -5.88 -17.42
CA VAL A 648 -18.10 -4.51 -17.51
C VAL A 648 -18.92 -3.62 -16.57
N VAL A 649 -18.30 -3.16 -15.49
CA VAL A 649 -18.92 -2.26 -14.51
C VAL A 649 -18.63 -0.82 -14.91
N VAL A 650 -19.70 -0.03 -15.01
CA VAL A 650 -19.65 1.42 -15.22
C VAL A 650 -20.37 2.13 -14.08
N PHE A 651 -20.01 3.38 -13.81
CA PHE A 651 -20.47 4.07 -12.60
C PHE A 651 -21.58 5.10 -12.84
N SER A 652 -22.05 5.24 -14.08
CA SER A 652 -23.17 6.09 -14.47
C SER A 652 -23.86 5.57 -15.74
N GLY A 653 -25.10 6.01 -15.99
CA GLY A 653 -25.78 5.75 -17.25
C GLY A 653 -25.07 6.41 -18.44
N SER A 654 -24.56 7.63 -18.24
CA SER A 654 -23.75 8.32 -19.25
C SER A 654 -22.51 7.52 -19.67
N SER A 655 -21.80 6.91 -18.72
CA SER A 655 -20.65 6.03 -19.04
C SER A 655 -21.05 4.81 -19.85
N ARG A 656 -22.21 4.17 -19.55
CA ARG A 656 -22.76 3.07 -20.35
C ARG A 656 -22.98 3.54 -21.79
N ASP A 657 -23.67 4.66 -21.98
CA ASP A 657 -24.07 5.14 -23.29
C ASP A 657 -22.87 5.57 -24.14
N ILE A 658 -21.85 6.17 -23.53
CA ILE A 658 -20.57 6.47 -24.17
C ILE A 658 -19.86 5.19 -24.59
N LEU A 659 -19.76 4.21 -23.69
CA LEU A 659 -19.07 2.96 -23.97
C LEU A 659 -19.75 2.18 -25.11
N LEU A 660 -21.07 2.19 -25.18
CA LEU A 660 -21.87 1.52 -26.21
C LEU A 660 -21.70 2.15 -27.61
N GLN A 661 -21.34 3.43 -27.71
CA GLN A 661 -21.03 4.03 -29.00
C GLN A 661 -19.74 3.46 -29.60
N ALA A 662 -18.74 3.16 -28.76
CA ALA A 662 -17.48 2.55 -29.21
C ALA A 662 -17.57 1.02 -29.31
N TYR A 663 -18.31 0.38 -28.40
CA TYR A 663 -18.39 -1.07 -28.26
C TYR A 663 -19.85 -1.55 -28.12
N PRO A 664 -20.68 -1.46 -29.17
CA PRO A 664 -22.08 -1.88 -29.11
C PRO A 664 -22.24 -3.38 -28.79
N GLN A 665 -21.27 -4.21 -29.17
CA GLN A 665 -21.28 -5.66 -29.01
C GLN A 665 -21.22 -6.13 -27.55
N ILE A 666 -20.89 -5.27 -26.58
CA ILE A 666 -20.80 -5.65 -25.16
C ILE A 666 -22.04 -5.27 -24.34
N ALA A 667 -23.12 -4.80 -24.98
CA ALA A 667 -24.30 -4.29 -24.28
C ALA A 667 -24.88 -5.24 -23.21
N GLY A 668 -24.92 -6.54 -23.50
CA GLY A 668 -25.41 -7.56 -22.56
C GLY A 668 -24.51 -7.83 -21.35
N ARG A 669 -23.32 -7.21 -21.28
CA ARG A 669 -22.31 -7.43 -20.22
C ARG A 669 -22.12 -6.21 -19.31
N ILE A 670 -22.75 -5.08 -19.63
CA ILE A 670 -22.57 -3.84 -18.88
C ILE A 670 -23.48 -3.82 -17.65
N ALA A 671 -22.90 -3.55 -16.48
CA ALA A 671 -23.61 -3.30 -15.24
C ALA A 671 -23.35 -1.86 -14.77
N VAL A 672 -24.42 -1.07 -14.58
CA VAL A 672 -24.32 0.27 -13.99
C VAL A 672 -24.37 0.15 -12.48
N VAL A 673 -23.25 0.40 -11.81
CA VAL A 673 -23.11 0.32 -10.35
C VAL A 673 -22.46 1.62 -9.85
N PRO A 674 -23.25 2.66 -9.53
CA PRO A 674 -22.70 3.93 -9.06
C PRO A 674 -21.89 3.79 -7.78
N HIS A 675 -20.85 4.61 -7.61
CA HIS A 675 -20.12 4.66 -6.35
C HIS A 675 -20.98 5.29 -5.24
N VAL A 676 -20.61 4.97 -4.00
CA VAL A 676 -21.21 5.53 -2.78
C VAL A 676 -20.18 6.44 -2.11
N LEU A 677 -20.63 7.58 -1.56
CA LEU A 677 -19.76 8.44 -0.78
C LEU A 677 -19.31 7.72 0.50
N PRO A 678 -18.00 7.73 0.85
CA PRO A 678 -17.52 7.14 2.10
C PRO A 678 -18.13 7.77 3.36
N ALA A 679 -18.40 9.07 3.30
CA ALA A 679 -19.07 9.82 4.35
C ALA A 679 -19.94 10.90 3.70
N THR A 680 -21.09 11.19 4.31
CA THR A 680 -21.98 12.25 3.83
C THR A 680 -21.76 13.51 4.70
N PRO A 681 -21.38 14.66 4.12
CA PRO A 681 -21.32 15.90 4.88
C PRO A 681 -22.70 16.27 5.42
N PRO A 682 -22.79 16.95 6.58
CA PRO A 682 -24.06 17.45 7.07
C PRO A 682 -24.63 18.49 6.09
N ARG A 683 -25.95 18.66 6.07
CA ARG A 683 -26.56 19.78 5.33
C ARG A 683 -26.07 21.11 5.89
N ILE A 684 -25.72 22.03 5.01
CA ILE A 684 -25.06 23.29 5.35
C ILE A 684 -26.00 24.45 4.98
N ALA A 685 -26.14 25.43 5.87
CA ALA A 685 -26.85 26.66 5.54
C ALA A 685 -26.05 27.48 4.51
N PRO A 686 -26.69 28.17 3.55
CA PRO A 686 -26.00 29.04 2.61
C PRO A 686 -25.23 30.13 3.36
N GLY A 687 -23.96 30.32 3.00
CA GLY A 687 -23.18 31.44 3.47
C GLY A 687 -23.65 32.76 2.85
N ALA A 688 -23.42 33.86 3.56
CA ALA A 688 -23.56 35.21 3.03
C ALA A 688 -22.17 35.83 2.80
N GLY A 689 -21.95 36.42 1.62
CA GLY A 689 -20.73 37.20 1.35
C GLY A 689 -20.64 38.41 2.29
N ALA A 690 -19.44 38.75 2.74
CA ALA A 690 -19.21 39.87 3.66
C ALA A 690 -19.65 41.25 3.10
N ASP A 691 -19.76 41.33 1.77
CA ASP A 691 -20.12 42.47 0.94
C ASP A 691 -21.50 42.31 0.26
N GLY A 692 -22.23 41.24 0.55
CA GLY A 692 -23.53 40.92 -0.08
C GLY A 692 -23.44 40.25 -1.46
N ALA A 693 -22.26 40.20 -2.09
CA ALA A 693 -22.06 39.51 -3.35
C ALA A 693 -22.04 37.97 -3.14
N PRO A 694 -22.69 37.17 -4.01
CA PRO A 694 -22.68 35.73 -3.89
C PRO A 694 -21.27 35.16 -4.08
N VAL A 695 -20.94 34.17 -3.26
CA VAL A 695 -19.68 33.41 -3.38
C VAL A 695 -20.00 32.04 -3.96
N ILE A 696 -19.34 31.72 -5.07
CA ILE A 696 -19.50 30.47 -5.80
C ILE A 696 -18.34 29.55 -5.42
N GLY A 697 -18.66 28.41 -4.83
CA GLY A 697 -17.70 27.39 -4.45
C GLY A 697 -17.40 26.44 -5.61
N VAL A 698 -16.16 25.97 -5.71
CA VAL A 698 -15.74 24.87 -6.58
C VAL A 698 -14.97 23.85 -5.75
N LEU A 699 -15.30 22.56 -5.84
CA LEU A 699 -14.63 21.48 -5.11
C LEU A 699 -13.73 20.65 -6.03
N GLY A 700 -12.55 20.33 -5.52
CA GLY A 700 -11.62 19.35 -6.10
C GLY A 700 -10.42 19.95 -6.80
N ASN A 701 -9.56 19.05 -7.29
CA ASN A 701 -8.39 19.43 -8.07
C ASN A 701 -8.79 19.67 -9.53
N ILE A 702 -8.70 20.93 -9.98
CA ILE A 702 -9.19 21.38 -11.29
C ILE A 702 -8.03 21.52 -12.28
N GLY A 703 -7.92 20.54 -13.18
CA GLY A 703 -7.04 20.58 -14.34
C GLY A 703 -7.71 21.21 -15.57
N GLU A 704 -7.02 21.15 -16.71
CA GLU A 704 -7.54 21.59 -18.02
C GLU A 704 -8.88 20.93 -18.35
N GLN A 705 -8.94 19.61 -18.24
CA GLN A 705 -10.13 18.80 -18.49
C GLN A 705 -11.30 19.08 -17.53
N LYS A 706 -11.00 19.61 -16.34
CA LYS A 706 -12.03 19.99 -15.36
C LYS A 706 -12.41 21.48 -15.46
N GLY A 707 -11.99 22.17 -16.52
CA GLY A 707 -12.43 23.53 -16.81
C GLY A 707 -11.62 24.63 -16.11
N VAL A 708 -10.34 24.43 -15.78
CA VAL A 708 -9.53 25.49 -15.13
C VAL A 708 -9.40 26.75 -15.99
N ALA A 709 -9.32 26.61 -17.32
CA ALA A 709 -9.29 27.74 -18.25
C ALA A 709 -10.60 28.55 -18.18
N LEU A 710 -11.72 27.84 -18.10
CA LEU A 710 -13.05 28.43 -17.92
C LEU A 710 -13.15 29.17 -16.59
N LEU A 711 -12.70 28.57 -15.49
CA LEU A 711 -12.67 29.23 -14.18
C LEU A 711 -11.78 30.48 -14.18
N GLN A 712 -10.66 30.45 -14.91
CA GLN A 712 -9.78 31.59 -15.02
C GLN A 712 -10.47 32.76 -15.74
N GLU A 713 -11.11 32.53 -16.89
CA GLU A 713 -11.85 33.59 -17.59
C GLU A 713 -13.05 34.08 -16.76
N LEU A 714 -13.82 33.16 -16.18
CA LEU A 714 -14.93 33.49 -15.29
C LEU A 714 -14.47 34.36 -14.12
N SER A 715 -13.33 34.03 -13.49
CA SER A 715 -12.79 34.84 -12.39
C SER A 715 -12.42 36.27 -12.82
N ARG A 716 -11.96 36.47 -14.06
CA ARG A 716 -11.65 37.80 -14.59
C ARG A 716 -12.92 38.59 -14.88
N ASP A 717 -13.91 37.95 -15.48
CA ASP A 717 -15.18 38.59 -15.80
C ASP A 717 -15.95 38.97 -14.52
N LEU A 718 -15.89 38.12 -13.49
CA LEU A 718 -16.41 38.41 -12.15
C LEU A 718 -15.63 39.52 -11.44
N ALA A 719 -14.29 39.54 -11.53
CA ALA A 719 -13.48 40.61 -10.96
C ALA A 719 -13.76 41.98 -11.61
N ARG A 720 -14.09 42.01 -12.92
CA ARG A 720 -14.46 43.25 -13.63
C ARG A 720 -15.86 43.74 -13.27
N SER A 721 -16.82 42.82 -13.13
CA SER A 721 -18.23 43.16 -12.88
C SER A 721 -18.56 43.38 -11.40
N GLY A 722 -17.82 42.75 -10.49
CA GLY A 722 -18.15 42.72 -9.06
C GLY A 722 -19.39 41.88 -8.73
N ALA A 723 -19.94 41.14 -9.71
CA ALA A 723 -21.23 40.46 -9.57
C ALA A 723 -21.19 39.24 -8.62
N ALA A 724 -20.02 38.61 -8.50
CA ALA A 724 -19.77 37.47 -7.60
C ALA A 724 -18.27 37.25 -7.43
N ARG A 725 -17.88 36.25 -6.62
CA ARG A 725 -16.48 35.79 -6.54
C ARG A 725 -16.39 34.27 -6.43
N LEU A 726 -15.26 33.71 -6.88
CA LEU A 726 -15.00 32.27 -6.84
C LEU A 726 -14.10 31.89 -5.67
N VAL A 727 -14.44 30.78 -5.01
CA VAL A 727 -13.58 30.12 -4.02
C VAL A 727 -13.42 28.66 -4.43
N LEU A 728 -12.19 28.26 -4.72
CA LEU A 728 -11.86 26.87 -5.05
C LEU A 728 -11.30 26.17 -3.82
N LEU A 729 -11.97 25.11 -3.37
CA LEU A 729 -11.51 24.18 -2.33
C LEU A 729 -10.85 22.98 -3.03
N GLY A 730 -9.53 22.97 -3.06
CA GLY A 730 -8.69 22.07 -3.84
C GLY A 730 -7.53 22.81 -4.50
N HIS A 731 -6.93 22.19 -5.52
CA HIS A 731 -5.81 22.77 -6.29
C HIS A 731 -6.20 23.06 -7.73
N ILE A 732 -5.51 24.02 -8.36
CA ILE A 732 -5.60 24.25 -9.81
C ILE A 732 -4.29 23.83 -10.48
N ASP A 733 -4.34 23.54 -11.78
CA ASP A 733 -3.12 23.32 -12.56
C ASP A 733 -2.16 24.54 -12.39
N PRO A 734 -0.87 24.30 -12.04
CA PRO A 734 0.15 25.34 -11.87
C PRO A 734 0.45 26.18 -13.12
N SER A 735 -0.28 26.06 -14.22
CA SER A 735 -0.16 26.90 -15.39
C SER A 735 -1.18 28.05 -15.36
N TYR A 736 -2.21 27.93 -14.51
CA TYR A 736 -3.34 28.84 -14.40
C TYR A 736 -3.33 29.64 -13.10
N LYS A 737 -4.14 30.71 -13.05
CA LYS A 737 -4.32 31.58 -11.88
C LYS A 737 -5.68 32.26 -11.94
N LEU A 738 -6.42 32.22 -10.83
CA LEU A 738 -7.67 32.97 -10.68
C LEU A 738 -7.37 34.47 -10.43
N ALA A 739 -8.21 35.34 -10.98
CA ALA A 739 -8.13 36.78 -10.76
C ALA A 739 -8.73 37.16 -9.39
N PRO A 740 -8.02 37.97 -8.57
CA PRO A 740 -8.59 38.51 -7.34
C PRO A 740 -9.90 39.26 -7.62
N PRO A 741 -10.91 39.20 -6.72
CA PRO A 741 -10.86 38.66 -5.36
C PRO A 741 -11.04 37.13 -5.26
N SER A 742 -11.10 36.41 -6.37
CA SER A 742 -11.22 34.95 -6.36
C SER A 742 -9.95 34.29 -5.82
N LEU A 743 -10.09 33.18 -5.08
CA LEU A 743 -8.99 32.52 -4.38
C LEU A 743 -9.04 30.99 -4.46
N VAL A 744 -7.87 30.38 -4.25
CA VAL A 744 -7.68 28.92 -4.14
C VAL A 744 -7.30 28.62 -2.69
N HIS A 745 -8.06 27.77 -2.01
CA HIS A 745 -7.84 27.40 -0.61
C HIS A 745 -6.73 26.35 -0.45
N GLY A 746 -6.68 25.37 -1.35
CA GLY A 746 -5.86 24.16 -1.20
C GLY A 746 -6.67 22.95 -0.73
N SER A 747 -5.97 21.93 -0.25
CA SER A 747 -6.55 20.64 0.14
C SER A 747 -7.64 20.78 1.23
N TYR A 748 -8.69 19.96 1.17
CA TYR A 748 -9.76 19.91 2.18
C TYR A 748 -10.12 18.45 2.48
N GLU A 749 -10.75 18.22 3.63
CA GLU A 749 -11.45 16.97 3.94
C GLU A 749 -12.96 17.20 4.03
N LEU A 750 -13.77 16.14 3.85
CA LEU A 750 -15.24 16.26 3.88
C LEU A 750 -15.77 16.91 5.16
N ARG A 751 -15.13 16.62 6.30
CA ARG A 751 -15.49 17.22 7.60
C ARG A 751 -15.21 18.72 7.69
N ASP A 752 -14.34 19.26 6.83
CA ASP A 752 -13.97 20.68 6.81
C ASP A 752 -15.01 21.54 6.09
N LEU A 753 -15.86 20.93 5.24
CA LEU A 753 -16.80 21.66 4.37
C LEU A 753 -17.73 22.64 5.10
N PRO A 754 -18.38 22.31 6.24
CA PRO A 754 -19.22 23.27 6.96
C PRO A 754 -18.47 24.53 7.39
N GLY A 755 -17.25 24.37 7.91
CA GLY A 755 -16.40 25.47 8.33
C GLY A 755 -15.92 26.32 7.15
N LEU A 756 -15.54 25.68 6.04
CA LEU A 756 -15.07 26.38 4.84
C LEU A 756 -16.20 27.15 4.14
N VAL A 757 -17.40 26.56 4.05
CA VAL A 757 -18.60 27.24 3.52
C VAL A 757 -18.91 28.50 4.32
N ALA A 758 -18.94 28.40 5.66
CA ALA A 758 -19.20 29.54 6.53
C ALA A 758 -18.07 30.59 6.48
N ARG A 759 -16.81 30.15 6.44
CA ARG A 759 -15.62 31.03 6.37
C ARG A 759 -15.68 31.93 5.14
N TYR A 760 -15.94 31.34 3.98
CA TYR A 760 -15.89 32.04 2.70
C TYR A 760 -17.22 32.66 2.29
N GLY A 761 -18.33 32.29 2.95
CA GLY A 761 -19.68 32.73 2.59
C GLY A 761 -20.21 32.02 1.34
N ILE A 762 -19.81 30.75 1.12
CA ILE A 762 -20.20 29.98 -0.08
C ILE A 762 -21.72 29.81 -0.09
N SER A 763 -22.30 30.17 -1.22
CA SER A 763 -23.75 30.35 -1.37
C SER A 763 -24.34 29.46 -2.47
N GLY A 764 -23.50 28.68 -3.15
CA GLY A 764 -23.82 27.72 -4.18
C GLY A 764 -22.54 27.14 -4.78
N TRP A 765 -22.67 26.02 -5.49
CA TRP A 765 -21.56 25.27 -6.08
C TRP A 765 -21.60 25.33 -7.60
N LEU A 766 -20.41 25.38 -8.21
CA LEU A 766 -20.20 25.15 -9.62
C LEU A 766 -19.37 23.88 -9.80
N MET A 767 -19.87 22.96 -10.64
CA MET A 767 -19.11 21.83 -11.18
C MET A 767 -18.66 22.15 -12.61
N PRO A 768 -17.43 22.65 -12.82
CA PRO A 768 -16.98 23.22 -14.09
C PRO A 768 -16.45 22.18 -15.10
N SER A 769 -16.67 20.90 -14.86
CA SER A 769 -16.04 19.82 -15.63
C SER A 769 -16.53 19.79 -17.08
N ILE A 770 -15.62 20.02 -18.03
CA ILE A 770 -15.91 20.15 -19.48
C ILE A 770 -15.73 18.83 -20.25
N TRP A 771 -15.43 17.75 -19.55
CA TRP A 771 -15.34 16.40 -20.08
C TRP A 771 -16.36 15.51 -19.39
N PRO A 772 -16.86 14.44 -20.03
CA PRO A 772 -17.71 13.51 -19.34
C PRO A 772 -16.89 12.77 -18.27
N GLU A 773 -17.22 12.95 -16.98
CA GLU A 773 -16.64 12.13 -15.92
C GLU A 773 -17.33 10.76 -15.89
N THR A 774 -16.60 9.71 -15.51
CA THR A 774 -17.15 8.37 -15.29
C THR A 774 -17.97 8.28 -14.00
N PHE A 775 -17.48 8.98 -12.97
CA PHE A 775 -18.16 9.30 -11.73
C PHE A 775 -17.51 10.53 -11.10
N SER A 776 -18.29 11.37 -10.43
CA SER A 776 -17.80 12.62 -9.83
C SER A 776 -18.06 12.66 -8.33
N PHE A 777 -17.07 12.28 -7.52
CA PHE A 777 -17.16 12.35 -6.06
C PHE A 777 -17.47 13.78 -5.59
N THR A 778 -16.77 14.76 -6.13
CA THR A 778 -16.97 16.18 -5.77
C THR A 778 -18.37 16.68 -6.12
N THR A 779 -19.00 16.20 -7.20
CA THR A 779 -20.41 16.54 -7.48
C THR A 779 -21.35 15.99 -6.40
N HIS A 780 -21.14 14.74 -5.98
CA HIS A 780 -21.95 14.13 -4.93
C HIS A 780 -21.72 14.81 -3.58
N GLU A 781 -20.49 15.24 -3.28
CA GLU A 781 -20.15 16.03 -2.09
C GLU A 781 -20.88 17.38 -2.10
N MET A 782 -20.87 18.11 -3.23
CA MET A 782 -21.60 19.36 -3.40
C MET A 782 -23.10 19.16 -3.16
N LEU A 783 -23.70 18.14 -3.79
CA LEU A 783 -25.12 17.81 -3.65
C LEU A 783 -25.48 17.47 -2.20
N ALA A 784 -24.64 16.72 -1.50
CA ALA A 784 -24.85 16.34 -0.11
C ALA A 784 -24.90 17.53 0.85
N THR A 785 -24.23 18.65 0.52
CA THR A 785 -24.32 19.88 1.33
C THR A 785 -25.74 20.49 1.36
N GLY A 786 -26.57 20.19 0.36
CA GLY A 786 -27.90 20.79 0.19
C GLY A 786 -27.90 22.22 -0.38
N LEU A 787 -26.74 22.77 -0.73
CA LEU A 787 -26.65 24.06 -1.42
C LEU A 787 -26.97 23.91 -2.92
N PRO A 788 -27.40 25.00 -3.61
CA PRO A 788 -27.60 24.98 -5.06
C PRO A 788 -26.36 24.49 -5.81
N VAL A 789 -26.51 23.52 -6.71
CA VAL A 789 -25.42 23.00 -7.56
C VAL A 789 -25.72 23.29 -9.02
N VAL A 790 -24.81 24.00 -9.70
CA VAL A 790 -24.85 24.18 -11.15
C VAL A 790 -23.76 23.34 -11.80
N SER A 791 -24.12 22.57 -12.83
CA SER A 791 -23.19 21.76 -13.61
C SER A 791 -23.52 21.84 -15.09
N PHE A 792 -22.61 21.36 -15.94
CA PHE A 792 -22.93 21.13 -17.34
C PHE A 792 -23.70 19.82 -17.51
N ASP A 793 -24.62 19.78 -18.49
CA ASP A 793 -25.32 18.56 -18.90
C ASP A 793 -24.36 17.63 -19.67
N LEU A 794 -23.43 17.03 -18.94
CA LEU A 794 -22.35 16.22 -19.48
C LEU A 794 -21.92 15.17 -18.46
N GLY A 795 -21.70 13.95 -18.93
CA GLY A 795 -21.10 12.87 -18.13
C GLY A 795 -21.89 12.48 -16.89
N ALA A 796 -21.22 11.75 -15.99
CA ALA A 796 -21.78 11.36 -14.71
C ALA A 796 -22.10 12.55 -13.79
N GLN A 797 -21.35 13.65 -13.91
CA GLN A 797 -21.61 14.86 -13.12
C GLN A 797 -22.95 15.51 -13.48
N GLY A 798 -23.26 15.63 -14.77
CA GLY A 798 -24.53 16.16 -15.25
C GLY A 798 -25.68 15.23 -14.88
N GLU A 799 -25.51 13.91 -15.07
CA GLU A 799 -26.51 12.90 -14.67
C GLU A 799 -26.81 12.95 -13.16
N ALA A 800 -25.79 13.10 -12.31
CA ALA A 800 -25.96 13.20 -10.87
C ALA A 800 -26.78 14.44 -10.47
N VAL A 801 -26.49 15.60 -11.06
CA VAL A 801 -27.27 16.82 -10.84
C VAL A 801 -28.68 16.67 -11.39
N ALA A 802 -28.88 16.15 -12.61
CA ALA A 802 -30.20 15.89 -13.18
C ALA A 802 -31.06 15.00 -12.27
N ARG A 803 -30.48 13.94 -11.72
CA ARG A 803 -31.16 13.04 -10.78
C ARG A 803 -31.53 13.76 -9.48
N ALA A 804 -30.64 14.61 -8.95
CA ALA A 804 -30.93 15.39 -7.75
C ALA A 804 -32.04 16.43 -8.00
N LEU A 805 -32.04 17.09 -9.17
CA LEU A 805 -33.11 18.02 -9.57
C LEU A 805 -34.47 17.31 -9.64
N ALA A 806 -34.52 16.11 -10.22
CA ALA A 806 -35.73 15.29 -10.25
C ALA A 806 -36.23 14.89 -8.85
N GLN A 807 -35.35 14.91 -7.85
CA GLN A 807 -35.67 14.68 -6.43
C GLN A 807 -35.94 15.97 -5.64
N GLY A 808 -35.98 17.13 -6.31
CA GLY A 808 -36.27 18.43 -5.70
C GLY A 808 -35.07 19.12 -5.05
N ALA A 809 -33.84 18.68 -5.33
CA ALA A 809 -32.65 19.42 -4.89
C ALA A 809 -32.52 20.75 -5.65
N PRO A 810 -32.01 21.82 -5.02
CA PRO A 810 -31.76 23.08 -5.72
C PRO A 810 -30.56 22.95 -6.66
N GLY A 811 -30.71 23.40 -7.90
CA GLY A 811 -29.61 23.45 -8.86
C GLY A 811 -30.08 23.76 -10.28
N ALA A 812 -29.16 23.63 -11.24
CA ALA A 812 -29.46 23.74 -12.66
C ALA A 812 -28.41 23.02 -13.53
N LEU A 813 -28.81 22.66 -14.74
CA LEU A 813 -27.92 22.15 -15.78
C LEU A 813 -27.76 23.21 -16.88
N LEU A 814 -26.50 23.49 -17.24
CA LEU A 814 -26.15 24.37 -18.34
C LEU A 814 -25.66 23.55 -19.55
N PRO A 815 -25.84 24.03 -20.79
CA PRO A 815 -25.22 23.41 -21.95
C PRO A 815 -23.69 23.48 -21.85
N VAL A 816 -23.02 22.48 -22.41
CA VAL A 816 -21.55 22.49 -22.50
C VAL A 816 -21.10 23.67 -23.37
N PRO A 817 -20.17 24.52 -22.90
CA PRO A 817 -19.73 25.67 -23.65
C PRO A 817 -18.95 25.24 -24.91
N GLN A 818 -19.18 25.93 -26.03
CA GLN A 818 -18.47 25.67 -27.30
C GLN A 818 -17.02 26.20 -27.31
N GLY A 819 -16.48 26.62 -26.16
CA GLY A 819 -15.15 27.20 -26.00
C GLY A 819 -14.77 27.31 -24.52
N THR A 820 -13.78 28.15 -24.22
CA THR A 820 -13.25 28.32 -22.85
C THR A 820 -13.99 29.39 -22.04
N ARG A 821 -15.12 29.89 -22.51
CA ARG A 821 -15.85 31.00 -21.88
C ARG A 821 -17.26 30.56 -21.49
N MET A 822 -17.64 30.88 -20.27
CA MET A 822 -18.99 30.81 -19.74
C MET A 822 -19.46 32.24 -19.48
N ASP A 823 -20.69 32.56 -19.84
CA ASP A 823 -21.28 33.85 -19.47
C ASP A 823 -21.58 33.86 -17.96
N PRO A 824 -20.98 34.79 -17.17
CA PRO A 824 -21.30 34.91 -15.76
C PRO A 824 -22.79 35.16 -15.50
N ALA A 825 -23.50 35.81 -16.42
CA ALA A 825 -24.93 36.11 -16.27
C ALA A 825 -25.77 34.82 -16.24
N ASP A 826 -25.49 33.87 -17.14
CA ASP A 826 -26.18 32.59 -17.21
C ASP A 826 -25.97 31.78 -15.93
N LEU A 827 -24.73 31.74 -15.41
CA LEU A 827 -24.40 31.04 -14.16
C LEU A 827 -25.12 31.67 -12.97
N LEU A 828 -25.15 33.00 -12.88
CA LEU A 828 -25.78 33.71 -11.77
C LEU A 828 -27.30 33.60 -11.82
N ALA A 829 -27.90 33.66 -13.00
CA ALA A 829 -29.32 33.39 -13.20
C ALA A 829 -29.69 31.98 -12.74
N ALA A 830 -28.93 30.97 -13.19
CA ALA A 830 -29.12 29.58 -12.79
C ALA A 830 -29.01 29.36 -11.27
N LEU A 831 -28.03 29.99 -10.61
CA LEU A 831 -27.88 29.94 -9.16
C LEU A 831 -29.01 30.67 -8.41
N ALA A 832 -29.51 31.78 -8.94
CA ALA A 832 -30.62 32.54 -8.35
C ALA A 832 -31.93 31.76 -8.43
N GLU A 833 -32.26 31.20 -9.60
CA GLU A 833 -33.44 30.36 -9.80
C GLU A 833 -33.43 29.12 -8.90
N ALA A 834 -32.28 28.45 -8.80
CA ALA A 834 -32.10 27.29 -7.94
C ALA A 834 -32.38 27.57 -6.46
N ARG A 835 -32.12 28.80 -5.98
CA ARG A 835 -32.45 29.19 -4.59
C ARG A 835 -33.93 29.37 -4.35
N LEU A 836 -34.68 29.87 -5.33
CA LEU A 836 -36.12 30.10 -5.19
C LEU A 836 -36.87 28.78 -4.95
N VAL A 837 -36.41 27.69 -5.58
CA VAL A 837 -36.95 26.32 -5.43
C VAL A 837 -36.70 25.75 -4.02
N SER A 838 -35.69 26.22 -3.30
CA SER A 838 -35.33 25.73 -1.95
C SER A 838 -36.19 26.28 -0.80
N THR A 839 -37.19 27.11 -1.09
CA THR A 839 -38.06 27.75 -0.09
C THR A 839 -39.46 27.10 -0.12
N PRO A 840 -39.80 26.15 0.77
CA PRO A 840 -41.18 25.69 0.88
C PRO A 840 -42.00 26.76 1.60
N GLY A 841 -42.81 27.50 0.84
CA GLY A 841 -44.05 28.13 1.29
C GLY A 841 -43.97 29.16 2.43
N LEU A 842 -43.65 30.42 2.10
CA LEU A 842 -44.44 31.53 2.64
C LEU A 842 -45.63 31.71 1.70
N GLN A 843 -46.71 30.98 1.97
CA GLN A 843 -48.02 31.42 1.47
C GLN A 843 -48.31 32.76 2.13
N LEU A 844 -48.23 33.83 1.33
CA LEU A 844 -48.87 35.10 1.61
C LEU A 844 -50.36 34.83 1.89
N ARG A 845 -50.75 34.83 3.16
CA ARG A 845 -52.12 35.12 3.56
C ARG A 845 -52.17 36.60 3.90
N ASN A 846 -52.98 37.31 3.12
CA ASN A 846 -53.48 38.66 3.42
C ASN A 846 -54.08 38.73 4.83
#